data_AF-A0A970KWN4-F1
#
_entry.id   AF-A0A970KWN4-F1
#
_cell.length_a   1.000
_cell.length_b   1.000
_cell.length_c   1.000
_cell.angle_alpha   90.00
_cell.angle_beta   90.00
_cell.angle_gamma   90.00
#
_symmetry.space_group_name_H-M   'P 1'
#
loop_
_entity.id
_entity.type
_entity.pdbx_description
1 polymer ?
#
loop_
_entity_poly.entity_id
_entity_poly.type
_entity_poly.pdbx_seq_one_letter_code
_entity_poly.pdbx_strand_id
1 'polypeptide(L)'
;MAQRDRISRALLVHVLLALMYCFPAMGSENEVVLIHTIEELQAIPANSTQTYILANDIDATVTASWNDGAGFAPISAFRGTLDGQGHTIYELTINRPTVNDVGLFGQVDANGKVRNLNLENVYVFGLSNVGAVAGRLHGEISNVSVSGVVEGNNQRAGGIAGWGRGKSVIRNAHNGARVVSKKYVGGLVGNTSGLIEGSCNTGDVASTYRRDTTIGGLAGYVPEGGMIKNSFNSGSVSGINYVAGLVGRLDAASTVMHSYSNGFVTGEDPETTHGLIAANEQSDHSNVVSSYWDTDRSGLSVSRGGRGLTGEQMKDPDFWLNETDWDMDHMWVLLEGMSAPSLRHFHDTEPVDSPDRVVFQSPGEASLGTSLPIPVLYEDVLKYPTEAWGSAEAVRTAEEIISAITAGEFVLGLPRNVDASSERILPTQMLILANVYAATGKKECRTAFVAAFHGLVDAQYPSGGWPTAFPQYAKCDLQGLYGDKYADSSWDEIPSLLTLILERKPPFDTDIASDIDPTLVKAVLQRIPPRDALRIFTWSDYSSRPATWWASEEALSIGDNIISWQMPHGGWWKDIAMAALPFSPERMTRGQCSSNDNRGTFDGPGTIDPMRYLAKVYDVTKQERFRQSFYRGLDFILDAQYESGGWPQRYPNPSGYPSYVTFNDNAMVNILKFIQEVIVGKAPFGFVSDEYKDRLTAAFEAGIEYILKAQIEVNGRPTAWAQQHDPVTYEPREGRSGVAPIWWTVNRYYAESS
;
A
#
# COMPACT_ATOMS: atom_id res chain seq x y z
N MET A 1 5.06 53.74 -16.05
CA MET A 1 4.33 53.41 -14.80
C MET A 1 3.83 51.97 -14.81
N ALA A 2 3.16 51.49 -15.87
CA ALA A 2 2.69 50.10 -15.99
C ALA A 2 3.78 48.99 -15.96
N GLN A 3 4.99 49.26 -16.48
CA GLN A 3 6.09 48.28 -16.49
C GLN A 3 6.80 48.13 -15.13
N ARG A 4 6.74 49.18 -14.29
CA ARG A 4 7.22 49.15 -12.89
C ARG A 4 6.24 48.40 -11.98
N ASP A 5 4.94 48.46 -12.28
CA ASP A 5 3.89 47.74 -11.55
C ASP A 5 3.89 46.23 -11.84
N ARG A 6 4.20 45.83 -13.08
CA ARG A 6 4.37 44.42 -13.48
C ARG A 6 5.57 43.74 -12.82
N ILE A 7 6.73 44.41 -12.78
CA ILE A 7 7.92 43.90 -12.08
C ILE A 7 7.65 43.84 -10.58
N SER A 8 6.91 44.80 -10.01
CA SER A 8 6.63 44.84 -8.57
C SER A 8 5.67 43.73 -8.11
N ARG A 9 4.70 43.30 -8.94
CA ARG A 9 3.82 42.16 -8.62
C ARG A 9 4.50 40.80 -8.77
N ALA A 10 5.35 40.62 -9.79
CA ALA A 10 6.17 39.41 -9.94
C ALA A 10 7.26 39.32 -8.84
N LEU A 11 7.82 40.46 -8.41
CA LEU A 11 8.68 40.54 -7.23
C LEU A 11 7.91 40.28 -5.95
N LEU A 12 6.67 40.74 -5.81
CA LEU A 12 5.83 40.49 -4.63
C LEU A 12 5.48 39.01 -4.50
N VAL A 13 5.24 38.31 -5.61
CA VAL A 13 5.00 36.85 -5.64
C VAL A 13 6.29 36.07 -5.40
N HIS A 14 7.45 36.50 -5.95
CA HIS A 14 8.75 35.94 -5.58
C HIS A 14 9.11 36.21 -4.11
N VAL A 15 8.71 37.35 -3.56
CA VAL A 15 8.89 37.71 -2.14
C VAL A 15 7.91 36.93 -1.26
N LEU A 16 6.68 36.64 -1.69
CA LEU A 16 5.75 35.77 -0.96
C LEU A 16 6.20 34.31 -1.00
N LEU A 17 6.72 33.83 -2.13
CA LEU A 17 7.34 32.50 -2.24
C LEU A 17 8.67 32.42 -1.47
N ALA A 18 9.45 33.50 -1.38
CA ALA A 18 10.70 33.54 -0.61
C ALA A 18 10.48 33.80 0.90
N LEU A 19 9.39 34.47 1.29
CA LEU A 19 8.98 34.67 2.69
C LEU A 19 8.44 33.38 3.33
N MET A 20 7.99 32.40 2.53
CA MET A 20 7.74 31.03 3.01
C MET A 20 9.02 30.27 3.40
N TYR A 21 10.22 30.77 3.03
CA TYR A 21 11.50 30.09 3.28
C TYR A 21 12.47 30.86 4.19
N CYS A 22 12.08 32.02 4.76
CA CYS A 22 13.04 32.85 5.47
C CYS A 22 12.42 33.69 6.62
N PHE A 23 12.24 33.09 7.79
CA PHE A 23 12.37 33.79 9.08
C PHE A 23 12.86 32.82 10.18
N PRO A 24 13.99 33.12 10.85
CA PRO A 24 14.31 32.51 12.12
C PRO A 24 13.56 33.25 13.25
N ALA A 25 12.78 32.47 14.01
CA ALA A 25 12.39 32.64 15.41
C ALA A 25 12.01 34.06 15.90
N MET A 26 10.71 34.34 15.98
CA MET A 26 10.12 35.06 17.11
C MET A 26 8.71 34.52 17.35
N GLY A 27 8.50 33.90 18.52
CA GLY A 27 7.39 33.00 18.78
C GLY A 27 6.02 33.66 18.98
N SER A 28 5.00 32.93 18.53
CA SER A 28 3.64 32.88 19.09
C SER A 28 3.04 31.49 18.82
N GLU A 29 2.09 31.06 19.65
CA GLU A 29 1.52 29.71 19.71
C GLU A 29 0.91 29.20 18.37
N ASN A 30 1.16 27.92 18.08
CA ASN A 30 0.51 27.06 17.07
C ASN A 30 0.65 27.45 15.58
N GLU A 31 1.88 27.56 15.08
CA GLU A 31 2.13 27.49 13.64
C GLU A 31 2.06 26.01 13.17
N VAL A 32 1.23 25.74 12.16
CA VAL A 32 1.14 24.43 11.51
C VAL A 32 2.25 24.33 10.47
N VAL A 33 3.05 23.27 10.53
CA VAL A 33 4.14 23.01 9.59
C VAL A 33 3.70 21.97 8.57
N LEU A 34 3.65 22.35 7.30
CA LEU A 34 3.40 21.39 6.22
C LEU A 34 4.68 20.62 5.90
N ILE A 35 4.53 19.30 5.72
CA ILE A 35 5.59 18.39 5.31
C ILE A 35 5.24 17.86 3.92
N HIS A 36 6.09 18.16 2.94
CA HIS A 36 5.95 17.74 1.54
C HIS A 36 6.91 16.61 1.17
N THR A 37 8.03 16.47 1.89
CA THR A 37 9.13 15.57 1.56
C THR A 37 9.59 14.74 2.76
N ILE A 38 10.26 13.63 2.49
CA ILE A 38 10.81 12.75 3.54
C ILE A 38 11.97 13.43 4.30
N GLU A 39 12.70 14.33 3.65
CA GLU A 39 13.75 15.15 4.24
C GLU A 39 13.19 16.13 5.28
N GLU A 40 12.09 16.80 4.97
CA GLU A 40 11.39 17.69 5.91
C GLU A 40 10.85 16.91 7.11
N LEU A 41 10.33 15.70 6.88
CA LEU A 41 9.88 14.81 7.95
C LEU A 41 11.03 14.43 8.88
N GLN A 42 12.19 14.03 8.34
CA GLN A 42 13.37 13.71 9.15
C GLN A 42 13.92 14.93 9.89
N ALA A 43 13.73 16.13 9.35
CA ALA A 43 14.20 17.38 9.93
C ALA A 43 13.37 17.85 11.14
N ILE A 44 12.26 17.17 11.48
CA ILE A 44 11.46 17.48 12.67
C ILE A 44 12.37 17.47 13.92
N PRO A 45 12.49 18.61 14.64
CA PRO A 45 13.34 18.67 15.82
C PRO A 45 12.87 17.71 16.91
N ALA A 46 13.83 17.08 17.58
CA ALA A 46 13.55 16.32 18.79
C ALA A 46 12.84 17.20 19.84
N ASN A 47 11.87 16.61 20.54
CA ASN A 47 10.98 17.26 21.50
C ASN A 47 10.10 18.37 20.92
N SER A 48 9.96 18.46 19.59
CA SER A 48 9.05 19.43 18.99
C SER A 48 7.64 19.24 19.54
N THR A 49 6.99 20.36 19.87
CA THR A 49 5.59 20.46 20.33
C THR A 49 4.68 21.00 19.23
N GLN A 50 5.20 21.23 18.02
CA GLN A 50 4.45 21.80 16.91
C GLN A 50 3.47 20.80 16.29
N THR A 51 2.54 21.32 15.50
CA THR A 51 1.66 20.52 14.65
C THR A 51 2.27 20.43 13.26
N TYR A 52 2.49 19.21 12.80
CA TYR A 52 2.96 18.86 11.47
C TYR A 52 1.84 18.19 10.70
N ILE A 53 1.67 18.57 9.44
CA ILE A 53 0.65 18.01 8.56
C ILE A 53 1.32 17.53 7.28
N LEU A 54 1.08 16.28 6.89
CA LEU A 54 1.48 15.84 5.54
C LEU A 54 0.62 16.57 4.51
N ALA A 55 1.29 17.18 3.54
CA ALA A 55 0.62 17.93 2.47
C ALA A 55 0.37 17.09 1.21
N ASN A 56 1.01 15.92 1.12
CA ASN A 56 0.90 14.96 0.03
C ASN A 56 1.42 13.60 0.52
N ASP A 57 1.21 12.57 -0.30
CA ASP A 57 1.90 11.29 -0.11
C ASP A 57 3.42 11.47 -0.30
N ILE A 58 4.23 10.70 0.42
CA ILE A 58 5.68 10.81 0.44
C ILE A 58 6.31 9.49 0.00
N ASP A 59 7.06 9.52 -1.08
CA ASP A 59 7.94 8.41 -1.47
C ASP A 59 9.25 8.47 -0.66
N ALA A 60 9.45 7.51 0.25
CA ALA A 60 10.63 7.41 1.10
C ALA A 60 11.66 6.40 0.58
N THR A 61 11.58 5.93 -0.67
CA THR A 61 12.54 4.98 -1.27
C THR A 61 13.99 5.44 -1.12
N VAL A 62 14.22 6.76 -1.25
CA VAL A 62 15.56 7.36 -1.10
C VAL A 62 16.22 7.07 0.24
N THR A 63 15.41 6.83 1.29
CA THR A 63 15.90 6.58 2.65
C THR A 63 16.77 5.33 2.74
N ALA A 64 16.58 4.32 1.88
CA ALA A 64 17.41 3.11 1.86
C ALA A 64 18.91 3.39 1.70
N SER A 65 19.26 4.51 1.05
CA SER A 65 20.65 4.95 0.85
C SER A 65 21.18 5.91 1.93
N TRP A 66 20.32 6.39 2.82
CA TRP A 66 20.69 7.40 3.81
C TRP A 66 21.51 6.82 4.95
N ASN A 67 22.26 7.70 5.62
CA ASN A 67 23.01 7.37 6.83
C ASN A 67 23.92 6.14 6.67
N ASP A 68 24.68 6.09 5.57
CA ASP A 68 25.55 4.96 5.19
C ASP A 68 24.78 3.63 5.08
N GLY A 69 23.55 3.67 4.56
CA GLY A 69 22.67 2.51 4.41
C GLY A 69 21.88 2.15 5.67
N ALA A 70 21.99 2.94 6.76
CA ALA A 70 21.21 2.74 7.97
C ALA A 70 19.75 3.22 7.85
N GLY A 71 19.35 3.79 6.71
CA GLY A 71 17.98 4.23 6.49
C GLY A 71 17.69 5.60 7.08
N PHE A 72 16.40 5.91 7.19
CA PHE A 72 15.87 7.04 7.92
C PHE A 72 16.36 7.04 9.39
N ALA A 73 16.71 8.22 9.91
CA ALA A 73 17.07 8.45 11.29
C ALA A 73 15.80 8.74 12.11
N PRO A 74 15.42 7.87 13.07
CA PRO A 74 14.24 8.08 13.90
C PRO A 74 14.24 9.44 14.57
N ILE A 75 13.09 10.11 14.58
CA ILE A 75 12.88 11.34 15.35
C ILE A 75 12.91 10.94 16.83
N SER A 76 13.95 11.30 17.55
CA SER A 76 14.30 10.66 18.83
C SER A 76 13.23 10.79 19.92
N ALA A 77 12.53 11.93 19.98
CA ALA A 77 11.40 12.17 20.88
C ALA A 77 10.43 13.17 20.25
N PHE A 78 9.13 12.95 20.36
CA PHE A 78 8.10 13.79 19.75
C PHE A 78 6.96 14.10 20.70
N ARG A 79 6.66 15.40 20.88
CA ARG A 79 5.66 15.93 21.83
C ARG A 79 4.52 16.69 21.14
N GLY A 80 4.61 16.85 19.83
CA GLY A 80 3.69 17.60 19.01
C GLY A 80 2.62 16.70 18.39
N THR A 81 2.03 17.16 17.30
CA THR A 81 1.08 16.36 16.50
C THR A 81 1.63 16.15 15.10
N LEU A 82 1.65 14.91 14.61
CA LEU A 82 1.79 14.61 13.18
C LEU A 82 0.42 14.11 12.69
N ASP A 83 -0.21 14.87 11.78
CA ASP A 83 -1.44 14.48 11.11
C ASP A 83 -1.15 14.17 9.65
N GLY A 84 -1.30 12.90 9.27
CA GLY A 84 -1.11 12.47 7.89
C GLY A 84 -2.26 12.87 6.97
N GLN A 85 -3.43 13.29 7.49
CA GLN A 85 -4.63 13.57 6.69
C GLN A 85 -5.05 12.44 5.72
N GLY A 86 -4.68 11.20 6.02
CA GLY A 86 -4.91 10.03 5.16
C GLY A 86 -3.81 9.81 4.11
N HIS A 87 -2.80 10.68 4.05
CA HIS A 87 -1.66 10.50 3.17
C HIS A 87 -0.79 9.31 3.56
N THR A 88 -0.07 8.81 2.57
CA THR A 88 0.77 7.63 2.67
C THR A 88 2.26 7.98 2.59
N ILE A 89 3.08 7.33 3.41
CA ILE A 89 4.53 7.29 3.26
C ILE A 89 4.89 5.90 2.72
N TYR A 90 5.47 5.83 1.53
CA TYR A 90 5.85 4.59 0.85
C TYR A 90 7.32 4.24 1.07
N GLU A 91 7.67 2.96 1.09
CA GLU A 91 9.05 2.46 0.94
C GLU A 91 10.04 3.01 2.00
N LEU A 92 9.54 3.32 3.20
CA LEU A 92 10.36 3.83 4.30
C LEU A 92 11.32 2.75 4.80
N THR A 93 12.63 3.01 4.69
CA THR A 93 13.68 2.12 5.19
C THR A 93 14.31 2.68 6.46
N ILE A 94 14.32 1.91 7.54
CA ILE A 94 15.06 2.18 8.79
C ILE A 94 15.83 0.90 9.15
N ASN A 95 17.15 0.88 8.97
CA ASN A 95 17.98 -0.31 9.19
C ASN A 95 19.02 -0.07 10.29
N ARG A 96 18.63 -0.31 11.54
CA ARG A 96 19.40 0.04 12.73
C ARG A 96 19.47 -1.14 13.73
N PRO A 97 20.07 -2.29 13.34
CA PRO A 97 19.98 -3.57 14.08
C PRO A 97 20.57 -3.57 15.49
N THR A 98 21.34 -2.54 15.85
CA THR A 98 22.00 -2.38 17.15
C THR A 98 21.42 -1.24 17.99
N VAL A 99 20.39 -0.55 17.49
CA VAL A 99 19.78 0.63 18.13
C VAL A 99 18.44 0.23 18.75
N ASN A 100 18.21 0.64 20.00
CA ASN A 100 16.90 0.50 20.62
C ASN A 100 15.98 1.65 20.22
N ASP A 101 14.68 1.45 20.38
CA ASP A 101 13.66 2.49 20.19
C ASP A 101 13.65 2.97 18.74
N VAL A 102 13.22 2.07 17.85
CA VAL A 102 13.30 2.26 16.39
C VAL A 102 11.89 2.30 15.80
N GLY A 103 11.66 3.32 14.99
CA GLY A 103 10.44 3.60 14.23
C GLY A 103 10.57 4.94 13.55
N LEU A 104 9.52 5.44 12.88
CA LEU A 104 9.49 6.82 12.39
C LEU A 104 9.85 7.78 13.54
N PHE A 105 9.31 7.51 14.72
CA PHE A 105 9.69 8.10 15.98
C PHE A 105 10.41 7.08 16.87
N GLY A 106 11.53 7.47 17.45
CA GLY A 106 12.12 6.70 18.55
C GLY A 106 11.19 6.67 19.75
N GLN A 107 10.56 7.81 20.06
CA GLN A 107 9.58 7.95 21.12
C GLN A 107 8.48 8.96 20.78
N VAL A 108 7.23 8.55 20.92
CA VAL A 108 6.07 9.46 20.99
C VAL A 108 5.77 9.72 22.47
N ASP A 109 6.10 10.91 22.95
CA ASP A 109 5.95 11.30 24.36
C ASP A 109 4.47 11.44 24.77
N ALA A 110 4.20 11.63 26.07
CA ALA A 110 2.84 11.66 26.61
C ALA A 110 1.88 12.69 25.97
N ASN A 111 2.41 13.78 25.42
CA ASN A 111 1.64 14.80 24.68
C ASN A 111 1.69 14.60 23.16
N GLY A 112 2.55 13.70 22.69
CA GLY A 112 2.75 13.41 21.28
C GLY A 112 1.54 12.68 20.69
N LYS A 113 1.17 13.07 19.47
CA LYS A 113 0.07 12.46 18.71
C LYS A 113 0.52 12.16 17.28
N VAL A 114 0.29 10.95 16.81
CA VAL A 114 0.45 10.59 15.40
C VAL A 114 -0.87 10.05 14.89
N ARG A 115 -1.44 10.66 13.85
CA ARG A 115 -2.77 10.26 13.38
C ARG A 115 -2.97 10.36 11.87
N ASN A 116 -3.97 9.62 11.39
CA ASN A 116 -4.44 9.64 9.99
C ASN A 116 -3.30 9.41 9.00
N LEU A 117 -2.49 8.38 9.21
CA LEU A 117 -1.25 8.16 8.47
C LEU A 117 -1.19 6.73 7.96
N ASN A 118 -0.84 6.55 6.69
CA ASN A 118 -0.53 5.24 6.14
C ASN A 118 0.98 5.10 5.97
N LEU A 119 1.55 3.98 6.42
CA LEU A 119 2.91 3.58 6.14
C LEU A 119 2.86 2.33 5.27
N GLU A 120 3.16 2.47 3.98
CA GLU A 120 3.05 1.36 3.02
C GLU A 120 4.43 0.83 2.63
N ASN A 121 4.58 -0.49 2.67
CA ASN A 121 5.80 -1.23 2.34
C ASN A 121 7.04 -0.72 3.09
N VAL A 122 6.96 -0.61 4.42
CA VAL A 122 8.12 -0.20 5.22
C VAL A 122 9.09 -1.36 5.45
N TYR A 123 10.37 -1.05 5.63
CA TYR A 123 11.35 -1.96 6.21
C TYR A 123 11.95 -1.33 7.46
N VAL A 124 11.57 -1.81 8.64
CA VAL A 124 12.04 -1.29 9.92
C VAL A 124 12.76 -2.37 10.71
N PHE A 125 14.08 -2.26 10.84
CA PHE A 125 14.91 -3.19 11.60
C PHE A 125 15.62 -2.48 12.75
N GLY A 126 15.40 -2.95 13.98
CA GLY A 126 15.99 -2.41 15.19
C GLY A 126 16.50 -3.48 16.16
N LEU A 127 17.16 -3.06 17.26
CA LEU A 127 17.60 -3.97 18.32
C LEU A 127 16.43 -4.38 19.23
N SER A 128 15.80 -3.42 19.92
CA SER A 128 14.68 -3.66 20.84
C SER A 128 13.76 -2.46 20.86
N ASN A 129 12.48 -2.69 21.17
CA ASN A 129 11.42 -1.68 21.11
C ASN A 129 11.32 -1.13 19.69
N VAL A 130 10.90 -2.00 18.78
CA VAL A 130 10.78 -1.68 17.35
C VAL A 130 9.30 -1.61 16.98
N GLY A 131 8.91 -0.54 16.31
CA GLY A 131 7.63 -0.47 15.61
C GLY A 131 7.69 0.52 14.47
N ALA A 132 6.83 0.37 13.46
CA ALA A 132 6.92 1.21 12.26
C ALA A 132 6.71 2.69 12.58
N VAL A 133 5.75 2.99 13.47
CA VAL A 133 5.44 4.35 13.89
C VAL A 133 6.34 4.77 15.06
N ALA A 134 6.41 3.96 16.11
CA ALA A 134 7.09 4.33 17.35
C ALA A 134 7.91 3.19 17.98
N GLY A 135 9.16 3.46 18.34
CA GLY A 135 9.89 2.55 19.22
C GLY A 135 9.24 2.46 20.61
N ARG A 136 9.07 3.63 21.24
CA ARG A 136 8.34 3.82 22.51
C ARG A 136 7.11 4.71 22.34
N LEU A 137 6.02 4.30 22.96
CA LEU A 137 4.77 5.04 22.96
C LEU A 137 4.35 5.39 24.40
N HIS A 138 4.25 6.68 24.69
CA HIS A 138 3.63 7.23 25.89
C HIS A 138 2.39 8.07 25.56
N GLY A 139 2.32 8.61 24.34
CA GLY A 139 1.21 9.41 23.83
C GLY A 139 0.17 8.59 23.07
N GLU A 140 -0.32 9.15 21.97
CA GLU A 140 -1.41 8.57 21.17
C GLU A 140 -1.00 8.31 19.72
N ILE A 141 -1.34 7.12 19.22
CA ILE A 141 -1.34 6.79 17.80
C ILE A 141 -2.77 6.41 17.41
N SER A 142 -3.35 7.10 16.42
CA SER A 142 -4.74 6.84 16.02
C SER A 142 -5.00 6.93 14.52
N ASN A 143 -5.87 6.06 13.98
CA ASN A 143 -6.19 6.01 12.54
C ASN A 143 -4.92 5.81 11.69
N VAL A 144 -4.18 4.74 11.94
CA VAL A 144 -2.92 4.45 11.25
C VAL A 144 -2.94 3.06 10.65
N SER A 145 -2.48 2.91 9.41
CA SER A 145 -2.28 1.62 8.75
C SER A 145 -0.80 1.41 8.42
N VAL A 146 -0.29 0.20 8.66
CA VAL A 146 1.11 -0.17 8.38
C VAL A 146 1.17 -1.45 7.55
N SER A 147 1.97 -1.48 6.49
CA SER A 147 2.34 -2.70 5.73
C SER A 147 3.85 -2.78 5.49
N GLY A 148 4.36 -3.97 5.16
CA GLY A 148 5.79 -4.23 4.99
C GLY A 148 6.37 -5.16 6.06
N VAL A 149 7.53 -4.82 6.61
CA VAL A 149 8.31 -5.65 7.54
C VAL A 149 8.82 -4.84 8.73
N VAL A 150 8.60 -5.36 9.94
CA VAL A 150 9.09 -4.81 11.21
C VAL A 150 9.87 -5.90 11.97
N GLU A 151 11.17 -5.69 12.14
CA GLU A 151 12.09 -6.66 12.74
C GLU A 151 12.80 -6.12 13.98
N GLY A 152 12.80 -6.91 15.06
CA GLY A 152 13.59 -6.71 16.25
C GLY A 152 14.66 -7.79 16.39
N ASN A 153 15.91 -7.39 16.66
CA ASN A 153 17.00 -8.35 16.89
C ASN A 153 17.11 -8.81 18.36
N ASN A 154 16.21 -8.37 19.23
CA ASN A 154 16.22 -8.69 20.65
C ASN A 154 14.80 -8.79 21.21
N GLN A 155 14.38 -7.91 22.13
CA GLN A 155 13.15 -8.16 22.87
C GLN A 155 11.93 -7.72 22.05
N ARG A 156 11.48 -6.48 22.24
CA ARG A 156 10.10 -6.10 21.89
C ARG A 156 9.99 -5.62 20.46
N ALA A 157 9.00 -6.13 19.73
CA ALA A 157 8.57 -5.56 18.45
C ALA A 157 7.06 -5.61 18.32
N GLY A 158 6.50 -4.57 17.70
CA GLY A 158 5.12 -4.56 17.21
C GLY A 158 4.96 -3.71 15.98
N GLY A 159 3.99 -4.03 15.12
CA GLY A 159 3.81 -3.37 13.83
C GLY A 159 3.62 -1.86 13.95
N ILE A 160 2.88 -1.41 14.98
CA ILE A 160 2.69 0.01 15.28
C ILE A 160 3.76 0.52 16.23
N ALA A 161 3.92 -0.16 17.37
CA ALA A 161 4.83 0.28 18.42
C ALA A 161 5.62 -0.87 19.08
N GLY A 162 6.86 -0.61 19.48
CA GLY A 162 7.65 -1.59 20.23
C GLY A 162 7.20 -1.75 21.68
N TRP A 163 7.09 -0.63 22.40
CA TRP A 163 6.74 -0.59 23.82
C TRP A 163 5.81 0.58 24.17
N GLY A 164 4.59 0.25 24.62
CA GLY A 164 3.64 1.20 25.21
C GLY A 164 3.76 1.26 26.73
N ARG A 165 3.90 2.47 27.30
CA ARG A 165 4.00 2.64 28.76
C ARG A 165 3.09 3.77 29.26
N GLY A 166 2.52 3.57 30.43
CA GLY A 166 1.66 4.55 31.09
C GLY A 166 0.31 4.63 30.39
N LYS A 167 -0.17 5.85 30.12
CA LYS A 167 -1.46 6.12 29.46
C LYS A 167 -1.35 6.10 27.93
N SER A 168 -0.45 5.29 27.37
CA SER A 168 -0.30 5.17 25.92
C SER A 168 -1.59 4.68 25.27
N VAL A 169 -1.92 5.20 24.09
CA VAL A 169 -3.13 4.84 23.35
C VAL A 169 -2.79 4.45 21.92
N ILE A 170 -3.25 3.28 21.49
CA ILE A 170 -3.33 2.86 20.09
C ILE A 170 -4.81 2.69 19.77
N ARG A 171 -5.32 3.46 18.81
CA ARG A 171 -6.73 3.44 18.44
C ARG A 171 -6.93 3.36 16.93
N ASN A 172 -7.89 2.56 16.45
CA ASN A 172 -8.21 2.50 15.02
C ASN A 172 -6.96 2.23 14.17
N ALA A 173 -6.11 1.33 14.65
CA ALA A 173 -4.85 1.01 13.99
C ALA A 173 -4.94 -0.35 13.30
N HIS A 174 -4.36 -0.43 12.11
CA HIS A 174 -4.25 -1.65 11.33
C HIS A 174 -2.78 -1.98 11.10
N ASN A 175 -2.36 -3.19 11.47
CA ASN A 175 -1.08 -3.75 11.05
C ASN A 175 -1.29 -4.88 10.04
N GLY A 176 -0.85 -4.67 8.81
CA GLY A 176 -0.63 -5.69 7.79
C GLY A 176 0.84 -6.05 7.59
N ALA A 177 1.78 -5.43 8.33
CA ALA A 177 3.20 -5.76 8.22
C ALA A 177 3.55 -7.06 8.94
N ARG A 178 4.52 -7.80 8.42
CA ARG A 178 5.13 -8.94 9.11
C ARG A 178 5.98 -8.44 10.28
N VAL A 179 5.71 -8.94 11.48
CA VAL A 179 6.41 -8.57 12.72
C VAL A 179 7.24 -9.74 13.23
N VAL A 180 8.54 -9.53 13.37
CA VAL A 180 9.47 -10.56 13.84
C VAL A 180 10.36 -10.03 14.95
N SER A 181 10.50 -10.74 16.08
CA SER A 181 11.52 -10.42 17.09
C SER A 181 11.90 -11.64 17.94
N LYS A 182 12.72 -11.50 19.00
CA LYS A 182 13.07 -12.65 19.86
C LYS A 182 12.10 -12.85 21.03
N LYS A 183 11.59 -11.77 21.65
CA LYS A 183 10.79 -11.89 22.89
C LYS A 183 9.81 -10.73 23.12
N TYR A 184 8.52 -11.03 23.33
CA TYR A 184 7.43 -10.04 23.34
C TYR A 184 7.18 -9.48 21.95
N VAL A 185 6.54 -10.30 21.11
CA VAL A 185 6.17 -9.94 19.75
C VAL A 185 4.65 -9.80 19.70
N GLY A 186 4.17 -8.66 19.20
CA GLY A 186 2.74 -8.41 19.01
C GLY A 186 2.48 -7.84 17.62
N GLY A 187 1.36 -8.17 16.98
CA GLY A 187 1.05 -7.57 15.68
C GLY A 187 0.93 -6.04 15.74
N LEU A 188 0.35 -5.49 16.81
CA LEU A 188 0.31 -4.03 17.02
C LEU A 188 1.42 -3.56 17.95
N VAL A 189 1.61 -4.25 19.09
CA VAL A 189 2.55 -3.81 20.12
C VAL A 189 3.27 -4.95 20.82
N GLY A 190 4.59 -4.87 20.95
CA GLY A 190 5.35 -5.92 21.65
C GLY A 190 4.97 -6.01 23.14
N ASN A 191 4.89 -4.87 23.82
CA ASN A 191 4.46 -4.78 25.22
C ASN A 191 3.67 -3.50 25.49
N THR A 192 2.56 -3.56 26.22
CA THR A 192 1.80 -2.34 26.56
C THR A 192 1.10 -2.38 27.92
N SER A 193 1.26 -1.33 28.72
CA SER A 193 0.41 -1.06 29.89
C SER A 193 -0.72 -0.07 29.58
N GLY A 194 -0.93 0.27 28.30
CA GLY A 194 -1.90 1.28 27.85
C GLY A 194 -3.14 0.67 27.19
N LEU A 195 -3.86 1.50 26.44
CA LEU A 195 -5.09 1.12 25.72
C LEU A 195 -4.78 0.74 24.26
N ILE A 196 -5.30 -0.40 23.83
CA ILE A 196 -5.52 -0.76 22.42
C ILE A 196 -7.04 -0.81 22.20
N GLU A 197 -7.54 -0.04 21.24
CA GLU A 197 -8.98 0.05 20.99
C GLU A 197 -9.29 0.09 19.49
N GLY A 198 -10.32 -0.62 19.05
CA GLY A 198 -10.78 -0.53 17.66
C GLY A 198 -9.68 -0.90 16.67
N SER A 199 -8.76 -1.83 16.98
CA SER A 199 -7.56 -2.05 16.19
C SER A 199 -7.42 -3.50 15.75
N CYS A 200 -6.71 -3.76 14.65
CA CYS A 200 -6.52 -5.12 14.17
C CYS A 200 -5.14 -5.42 13.61
N ASN A 201 -4.80 -6.70 13.65
CA ASN A 201 -3.63 -7.27 13.00
C ASN A 201 -4.04 -8.29 11.94
N THR A 202 -3.56 -8.10 10.73
CA THR A 202 -3.66 -9.05 9.61
C THR A 202 -2.29 -9.58 9.17
N GLY A 203 -1.21 -8.88 9.54
CA GLY A 203 0.16 -9.30 9.24
C GLY A 203 0.66 -10.47 10.09
N ASP A 204 1.62 -11.24 9.57
CA ASP A 204 2.21 -12.37 10.29
C ASP A 204 3.05 -11.93 11.48
N VAL A 205 2.91 -12.63 12.61
CA VAL A 205 3.66 -12.39 13.85
C VAL A 205 4.49 -13.62 14.18
N ALA A 206 5.81 -13.45 14.25
CA ALA A 206 6.73 -14.57 14.47
C ALA A 206 7.84 -14.26 15.48
N SER A 207 8.38 -15.30 16.12
CA SER A 207 9.66 -15.20 16.84
C SER A 207 10.78 -15.95 16.13
N THR A 208 11.98 -15.39 16.15
CA THR A 208 13.21 -16.03 15.64
C THR A 208 14.00 -16.76 16.72
N TYR A 209 13.56 -16.67 17.98
CA TYR A 209 14.36 -17.13 19.11
C TYR A 209 13.92 -18.49 19.63
N ARG A 210 14.89 -19.35 19.92
CA ARG A 210 14.67 -20.76 20.21
C ARG A 210 14.29 -21.10 21.66
N ARG A 211 14.11 -20.09 22.52
CA ARG A 211 13.85 -20.23 23.97
C ARG A 211 13.08 -19.00 24.48
N ASP A 212 12.18 -19.17 25.44
CA ASP A 212 11.52 -18.06 26.18
C ASP A 212 10.87 -16.98 25.30
N THR A 213 10.00 -17.39 24.39
CA THR A 213 9.19 -16.49 23.57
C THR A 213 7.92 -16.07 24.30
N THR A 214 7.31 -14.96 23.88
CA THR A 214 5.97 -14.56 24.31
C THR A 214 5.37 -13.77 23.15
N ILE A 215 4.31 -14.29 22.56
CA ILE A 215 3.81 -13.85 21.25
C ILE A 215 2.29 -13.80 21.29
N GLY A 216 1.73 -12.67 20.88
CA GLY A 216 0.29 -12.50 20.68
C GLY A 216 0.02 -11.88 19.32
N GLY A 217 -1.09 -12.24 18.68
CA GLY A 217 -1.46 -11.62 17.40
C GLY A 217 -1.69 -10.11 17.48
N LEU A 218 -2.14 -9.58 18.63
CA LEU A 218 -2.19 -8.13 18.88
C LEU A 218 -1.05 -7.64 19.77
N ALA A 219 -0.87 -8.29 20.93
CA ALA A 219 0.08 -7.85 21.93
C ALA A 219 0.91 -9.00 22.48
N GLY A 220 2.23 -8.84 22.52
CA GLY A 220 3.11 -9.85 23.11
C GLY A 220 2.86 -10.01 24.61
N TYR A 221 2.99 -8.91 25.37
CA TYR A 221 2.79 -8.90 26.81
C TYR A 221 2.03 -7.66 27.28
N VAL A 222 0.97 -7.85 28.05
CA VAL A 222 0.11 -6.81 28.62
C VAL A 222 0.25 -6.82 30.16
N PRO A 223 1.13 -5.99 30.73
CA PRO A 223 1.25 -5.82 32.18
C PRO A 223 0.04 -5.14 32.83
N GLU A 224 0.03 -5.10 34.16
CA GLU A 224 -0.96 -4.39 34.98
C GLU A 224 -1.30 -2.98 34.44
N GLY A 225 -2.60 -2.69 34.35
CA GLY A 225 -3.16 -1.46 33.80
C GLY A 225 -3.41 -1.47 32.29
N GLY A 226 -2.90 -2.47 31.56
CA GLY A 226 -3.15 -2.62 30.12
C GLY A 226 -4.60 -2.99 29.79
N MET A 227 -5.10 -2.48 28.67
CA MET A 227 -6.49 -2.68 28.24
C MET A 227 -6.55 -2.91 26.72
N ILE A 228 -7.19 -4.00 26.29
CA ILE A 228 -7.50 -4.26 24.88
C ILE A 228 -9.02 -4.32 24.73
N LYS A 229 -9.57 -3.53 23.80
CA LYS A 229 -11.00 -3.45 23.54
C LYS A 229 -11.30 -3.47 22.06
N ASN A 230 -12.41 -4.09 21.66
CA ASN A 230 -12.93 -3.97 20.30
C ASN A 230 -11.83 -4.20 19.25
N SER A 231 -11.06 -5.28 19.38
CA SER A 231 -9.85 -5.46 18.59
C SER A 231 -9.67 -6.91 18.19
N PHE A 232 -8.99 -7.18 17.07
CA PHE A 232 -8.87 -8.54 16.60
C PHE A 232 -7.56 -8.88 15.88
N ASN A 233 -7.25 -10.17 15.86
CA ASN A 233 -6.17 -10.72 15.07
C ASN A 233 -6.70 -11.72 14.03
N SER A 234 -6.35 -11.50 12.77
CA SER A 234 -6.54 -12.45 11.67
C SER A 234 -5.21 -12.94 11.07
N GLY A 235 -4.09 -12.28 11.41
CA GLY A 235 -2.75 -12.70 10.99
C GLY A 235 -2.28 -13.97 11.67
N SER A 236 -1.35 -14.68 11.02
CA SER A 236 -0.79 -15.93 11.57
C SER A 236 0.18 -15.63 12.71
N VAL A 237 0.13 -16.41 13.78
CA VAL A 237 0.98 -16.26 14.96
C VAL A 237 1.83 -17.50 15.15
N SER A 238 3.16 -17.36 15.08
CA SER A 238 4.09 -18.48 15.18
C SER A 238 5.21 -18.25 16.21
N GLY A 239 5.51 -19.28 17.01
CA GLY A 239 6.57 -19.21 18.01
C GLY A 239 6.85 -20.55 18.69
N ILE A 240 7.43 -20.47 19.89
CA ILE A 240 7.83 -21.66 20.65
C ILE A 240 6.98 -21.79 21.90
N ASN A 241 7.18 -20.88 22.85
CA ASN A 241 6.45 -20.84 24.12
C ASN A 241 5.59 -19.57 24.22
N TYR A 242 4.51 -19.65 25.00
CA TYR A 242 3.56 -18.56 25.26
C TYR A 242 3.08 -17.89 23.98
N VAL A 243 2.54 -18.70 23.07
CA VAL A 243 2.03 -18.27 21.75
C VAL A 243 0.51 -18.27 21.80
N ALA A 244 -0.12 -17.15 21.45
CA ALA A 244 -1.56 -17.11 21.34
C ALA A 244 -2.08 -16.16 20.26
N GLY A 245 -3.32 -16.40 19.83
CA GLY A 245 -3.95 -15.64 18.77
C GLY A 245 -4.13 -14.15 19.07
N LEU A 246 -4.28 -13.74 20.35
CA LEU A 246 -4.46 -12.32 20.70
C LEU A 246 -3.35 -11.79 21.60
N VAL A 247 -3.15 -12.42 22.76
CA VAL A 247 -2.19 -11.96 23.78
C VAL A 247 -1.31 -13.09 24.28
N GLY A 248 0.01 -12.93 24.18
CA GLY A 248 0.96 -13.92 24.68
C GLY A 248 0.91 -14.06 26.21
N ARG A 249 1.01 -12.94 26.94
CA ARG A 249 0.88 -12.91 28.41
C ARG A 249 0.03 -11.72 28.87
N LEU A 250 -0.85 -11.97 29.84
CA LEU A 250 -1.79 -11.02 30.44
C LEU A 250 -1.66 -11.07 31.97
N ASP A 251 -1.37 -9.93 32.61
CA ASP A 251 -1.25 -9.85 34.07
C ASP A 251 -2.62 -9.64 34.76
N ALA A 252 -2.69 -9.90 36.07
CA ALA A 252 -3.96 -10.01 36.79
C ALA A 252 -4.85 -8.75 36.75
N ALA A 253 -4.24 -7.56 36.73
CA ALA A 253 -4.92 -6.26 36.69
C ALA A 253 -4.91 -5.61 35.29
N SER A 254 -4.83 -6.43 34.24
CA SER A 254 -5.00 -6.01 32.84
C SER A 254 -6.25 -6.65 32.25
N THR A 255 -6.87 -6.03 31.23
CA THR A 255 -8.18 -6.47 30.69
C THR A 255 -8.18 -6.65 29.19
N VAL A 256 -8.94 -7.65 28.72
CA VAL A 256 -9.28 -7.87 27.31
C VAL A 256 -10.80 -7.96 27.22
N MET A 257 -11.42 -7.15 26.36
CA MET A 257 -12.87 -7.18 26.16
C MET A 257 -13.26 -7.03 24.69
N HIS A 258 -14.36 -7.67 24.31
CA HIS A 258 -14.96 -7.55 22.98
C HIS A 258 -13.91 -7.72 21.87
N SER A 259 -13.07 -8.73 22.01
CA SER A 259 -11.91 -8.92 21.15
C SER A 259 -11.79 -10.37 20.73
N TYR A 260 -11.22 -10.64 19.56
CA TYR A 260 -11.13 -12.00 19.08
C TYR A 260 -9.89 -12.31 18.25
N SER A 261 -9.57 -13.60 18.13
CA SER A 261 -8.58 -14.08 17.16
C SER A 261 -9.20 -15.12 16.25
N ASN A 262 -9.13 -14.88 14.95
CA ASN A 262 -9.39 -15.87 13.90
C ASN A 262 -8.14 -16.13 13.05
N GLY A 263 -6.93 -15.80 13.53
CA GLY A 263 -5.68 -16.18 12.87
C GLY A 263 -5.21 -17.61 13.20
N PHE A 264 -4.33 -18.16 12.35
CA PHE A 264 -3.63 -19.41 12.65
C PHE A 264 -2.70 -19.23 13.85
N VAL A 265 -2.59 -20.24 14.71
CA VAL A 265 -1.70 -20.20 15.87
C VAL A 265 -0.84 -21.46 15.88
N THR A 266 0.48 -21.29 15.79
CA THR A 266 1.45 -22.39 15.76
C THR A 266 2.51 -22.16 16.83
N GLY A 267 2.59 -23.07 17.80
CA GLY A 267 3.63 -23.07 18.81
C GLY A 267 4.29 -24.44 18.93
N GLU A 268 5.58 -24.46 19.24
CA GLU A 268 6.33 -25.71 19.45
C GLU A 268 6.00 -26.37 20.80
N ASP A 269 5.62 -25.59 21.82
CA ASP A 269 5.20 -26.10 23.14
C ASP A 269 3.67 -26.09 23.28
N PRO A 270 3.01 -27.26 23.21
CA PRO A 270 1.56 -27.36 23.33
C PRO A 270 1.03 -26.91 24.71
N GLU A 271 1.84 -26.92 25.78
CA GLU A 271 1.38 -26.52 27.12
C GLU A 271 1.23 -25.00 27.26
N THR A 272 1.93 -24.24 26.42
CA THR A 272 1.92 -22.78 26.45
C THR A 272 1.38 -22.15 25.17
N THR A 273 0.83 -22.97 24.26
CA THR A 273 0.19 -22.53 23.02
C THR A 273 -1.33 -22.56 23.15
N HIS A 274 -1.98 -21.43 22.92
CA HIS A 274 -3.41 -21.27 23.23
C HIS A 274 -4.14 -20.41 22.19
N GLY A 275 -5.46 -20.59 22.08
CA GLY A 275 -6.27 -19.92 21.07
C GLY A 275 -6.29 -18.39 21.19
N LEU A 276 -6.58 -17.85 22.38
CA LEU A 276 -6.70 -16.40 22.61
C LEU A 276 -5.59 -15.81 23.47
N ILE A 277 -5.39 -16.40 24.67
CA ILE A 277 -4.45 -15.94 25.69
C ILE A 277 -3.55 -17.11 26.10
N ALA A 278 -2.23 -16.94 26.00
CA ALA A 278 -1.27 -18.01 26.30
C ALA A 278 -0.96 -18.15 27.79
N ALA A 279 -0.82 -17.03 28.50
CA ALA A 279 -0.67 -16.99 29.95
C ALA A 279 -1.52 -15.86 30.53
N ASN A 280 -2.30 -16.19 31.56
CA ASN A 280 -3.08 -15.23 32.32
C ASN A 280 -2.79 -15.41 33.81
N GLU A 281 -2.38 -14.33 34.48
CA GLU A 281 -2.08 -14.35 35.93
C GLU A 281 -3.34 -14.25 36.79
N GLN A 282 -4.45 -13.78 36.23
CA GLN A 282 -5.75 -13.79 36.91
C GLN A 282 -6.31 -15.21 36.92
N SER A 283 -6.28 -15.89 38.07
CA SER A 283 -6.59 -17.33 38.16
C SER A 283 -8.02 -17.72 37.74
N ASP A 284 -8.98 -16.81 37.85
CA ASP A 284 -10.37 -17.02 37.44
C ASP A 284 -10.68 -16.52 36.01
N HIS A 285 -9.68 -15.94 35.34
CA HIS A 285 -9.78 -15.32 34.01
C HIS A 285 -10.89 -14.27 33.85
N SER A 286 -11.39 -13.69 34.95
CA SER A 286 -12.47 -12.69 34.95
C SER A 286 -12.10 -11.38 34.22
N ASN A 287 -10.82 -11.20 33.94
CA ASN A 287 -10.25 -10.08 33.21
C ASN A 287 -10.31 -10.23 31.67
N VAL A 288 -10.82 -11.37 31.16
CA VAL A 288 -11.07 -11.59 29.74
C VAL A 288 -12.58 -11.73 29.52
N VAL A 289 -13.20 -10.68 29.00
CA VAL A 289 -14.66 -10.51 28.95
C VAL A 289 -15.13 -10.55 27.50
N SER A 290 -16.18 -11.31 27.18
CA SER A 290 -16.82 -11.33 25.85
C SER A 290 -15.81 -11.35 24.69
N SER A 291 -14.84 -12.27 24.79
CA SER A 291 -13.71 -12.36 23.87
C SER A 291 -13.51 -13.80 23.42
N TYR A 292 -13.15 -13.99 22.16
CA TYR A 292 -13.34 -15.27 21.47
C TYR A 292 -12.15 -15.68 20.61
N TRP A 293 -11.95 -16.98 20.41
CA TRP A 293 -11.02 -17.45 19.37
C TRP A 293 -11.67 -18.51 18.49
N ASP A 294 -11.25 -18.56 17.23
CA ASP A 294 -11.73 -19.53 16.26
C ASP A 294 -11.00 -20.86 16.52
N THR A 295 -11.72 -21.87 17.01
CA THR A 295 -11.15 -23.19 17.34
C THR A 295 -10.74 -23.97 16.10
N ASP A 296 -11.40 -23.72 14.97
CA ASP A 296 -11.18 -24.48 13.73
C ASP A 296 -9.97 -23.91 13.00
N ARG A 297 -9.88 -22.57 12.92
CA ARG A 297 -8.77 -21.88 12.26
C ARG A 297 -7.49 -21.89 13.09
N SER A 298 -7.58 -21.74 14.42
CA SER A 298 -6.39 -21.87 15.27
C SER A 298 -5.93 -23.32 15.43
N GLY A 299 -6.83 -24.29 15.25
CA GLY A 299 -6.59 -25.70 15.59
C GLY A 299 -6.49 -25.97 17.10
N LEU A 300 -6.85 -25.01 17.95
CA LEU A 300 -6.68 -25.07 19.40
C LEU A 300 -8.02 -25.05 20.13
N SER A 301 -8.19 -26.00 21.06
CA SER A 301 -9.40 -26.14 21.87
C SER A 301 -9.32 -25.47 23.24
N VAL A 302 -8.17 -24.87 23.60
CA VAL A 302 -7.92 -24.30 24.94
C VAL A 302 -7.37 -22.88 24.88
N SER A 303 -7.70 -22.09 25.90
CA SER A 303 -7.17 -20.74 26.13
C SER A 303 -7.16 -20.38 27.62
N ARG A 304 -6.25 -19.49 28.04
CA ARG A 304 -6.19 -18.93 29.41
C ARG A 304 -7.15 -17.73 29.60
N GLY A 305 -8.33 -17.83 29.00
CA GLY A 305 -9.36 -16.79 28.99
C GLY A 305 -10.07 -16.71 27.65
N GLY A 306 -11.29 -16.15 27.68
CA GLY A 306 -12.20 -16.10 26.54
C GLY A 306 -12.94 -17.41 26.29
N ARG A 307 -13.74 -17.44 25.22
CA ARG A 307 -14.54 -18.60 24.79
C ARG A 307 -14.19 -19.01 23.37
N GLY A 308 -13.90 -20.29 23.16
CA GLY A 308 -13.67 -20.84 21.83
C GLY A 308 -14.99 -20.93 21.06
N LEU A 309 -14.97 -20.46 19.82
CA LEU A 309 -16.08 -20.56 18.87
C LEU A 309 -15.60 -21.36 17.65
N THR A 310 -16.47 -22.19 17.09
CA THR A 310 -16.19 -22.81 15.80
C THR A 310 -16.17 -21.75 14.70
N GLY A 311 -15.58 -22.07 13.54
CA GLY A 311 -15.61 -21.20 12.38
C GLY A 311 -17.04 -20.93 11.91
N GLU A 312 -17.96 -21.87 12.12
CA GLU A 312 -19.40 -21.66 11.87
C GLU A 312 -19.98 -20.60 12.81
N GLN A 313 -19.70 -20.67 14.11
CA GLN A 313 -20.16 -19.68 15.09
C GLN A 313 -19.55 -18.29 14.84
N MET A 314 -18.29 -18.23 14.41
CA MET A 314 -17.64 -16.96 14.04
C MET A 314 -18.36 -16.27 12.86
N LYS A 315 -18.91 -17.05 11.93
CA LYS A 315 -19.62 -16.58 10.74
C LYS A 315 -21.11 -16.36 10.93
N ASP A 316 -21.66 -16.73 12.08
CA ASP A 316 -23.10 -16.69 12.35
C ASP A 316 -23.53 -15.30 12.88
N PRO A 317 -24.25 -14.49 12.09
CA PRO A 317 -24.72 -13.18 12.54
C PRO A 317 -25.70 -13.26 13.71
N ASP A 318 -26.51 -14.33 13.79
CA ASP A 318 -27.48 -14.50 14.87
C ASP A 318 -26.78 -14.80 16.19
N PHE A 319 -25.65 -15.52 16.15
CA PHE A 319 -24.80 -15.70 17.34
C PHE A 319 -24.32 -14.34 17.87
N TRP A 320 -23.75 -13.49 17.01
CA TRP A 320 -23.23 -12.19 17.46
C TRP A 320 -24.34 -11.26 17.96
N LEU A 321 -25.50 -11.25 17.32
CA LEU A 321 -26.64 -10.41 17.69
C LEU A 321 -27.36 -10.87 18.97
N ASN A 322 -27.47 -12.18 19.20
CA ASN A 322 -28.34 -12.72 20.25
C ASN A 322 -27.58 -13.36 21.42
N GLU A 323 -26.37 -13.85 21.20
CA GLU A 323 -25.57 -14.60 22.20
C GLU A 323 -24.38 -13.80 22.75
N THR A 324 -24.14 -12.60 22.22
CA THR A 324 -23.07 -11.70 22.67
C THR A 324 -23.60 -10.31 23.01
N ASP A 325 -22.80 -9.53 23.75
CA ASP A 325 -23.06 -8.12 24.06
C ASP A 325 -22.29 -7.17 23.12
N TRP A 326 -21.93 -7.64 21.91
CA TRP A 326 -21.17 -6.85 20.95
C TRP A 326 -22.03 -5.78 20.28
N ASP A 327 -21.49 -4.58 20.14
CA ASP A 327 -22.14 -3.49 19.42
C ASP A 327 -22.01 -3.69 17.91
N MET A 328 -22.86 -4.57 17.38
CA MET A 328 -22.96 -4.89 15.95
C MET A 328 -23.58 -3.76 15.11
N ASP A 329 -24.13 -2.72 15.75
CA ASP A 329 -24.74 -1.59 15.04
C ASP A 329 -23.71 -0.48 14.79
N HIS A 330 -22.77 -0.25 15.71
CA HIS A 330 -21.86 0.91 15.63
C HIS A 330 -20.37 0.55 15.63
N MET A 331 -19.97 -0.59 16.21
CA MET A 331 -18.55 -0.97 16.33
C MET A 331 -18.12 -2.06 15.35
N TRP A 332 -18.97 -3.06 15.19
CA TRP A 332 -18.67 -4.25 14.41
C TRP A 332 -19.63 -4.40 13.24
N VAL A 333 -19.20 -5.09 12.19
CA VAL A 333 -20.02 -5.48 11.05
C VAL A 333 -19.64 -6.90 10.64
N LEU A 334 -20.64 -7.73 10.34
CA LEU A 334 -20.43 -9.05 9.76
C LEU A 334 -21.21 -9.12 8.45
N LEU A 335 -20.51 -9.05 7.33
CA LEU A 335 -21.08 -9.15 5.99
C LEU A 335 -21.00 -10.59 5.49
N GLU A 336 -21.89 -10.93 4.56
CA GLU A 336 -21.87 -12.23 3.88
C GLU A 336 -20.48 -12.51 3.27
N GLY A 337 -19.96 -13.72 3.50
CA GLY A 337 -18.62 -14.14 3.04
C GLY A 337 -17.47 -13.82 4.00
N MET A 338 -17.68 -13.03 5.06
CA MET A 338 -16.65 -12.78 6.08
C MET A 338 -16.44 -14.02 6.97
N SER A 339 -15.20 -14.20 7.42
CA SER A 339 -14.81 -15.29 8.33
C SER A 339 -15.11 -14.99 9.81
N ALA A 340 -15.30 -13.71 10.17
CA ALA A 340 -15.66 -13.21 11.50
C ALA A 340 -16.05 -11.71 11.43
N PRO A 341 -16.63 -11.10 12.48
CA PRO A 341 -17.00 -9.68 12.48
C PRO A 341 -15.78 -8.77 12.29
N SER A 342 -15.87 -7.82 11.36
CA SER A 342 -14.84 -6.79 11.16
C SER A 342 -15.20 -5.50 11.86
N LEU A 343 -14.20 -4.70 12.21
CA LEU A 343 -14.42 -3.35 12.73
C LEU A 343 -15.06 -2.48 11.66
N ARG A 344 -16.16 -1.82 12.03
CA ARG A 344 -17.01 -1.10 11.09
C ARG A 344 -16.31 0.09 10.43
N HIS A 345 -15.43 0.79 11.14
CA HIS A 345 -14.70 1.94 10.57
C HIS A 345 -13.71 1.58 9.44
N PHE A 346 -13.43 0.29 9.20
CA PHE A 346 -12.74 -0.17 7.99
C PHE A 346 -13.67 -0.31 6.78
N HIS A 347 -14.99 -0.34 7.02
CA HIS A 347 -16.05 -0.48 6.00
C HIS A 347 -16.87 0.80 5.83
N ASP A 348 -16.95 1.65 6.85
CA ASP A 348 -17.56 2.98 6.81
C ASP A 348 -16.66 3.94 6.02
N THR A 349 -16.54 3.71 4.72
CA THR A 349 -16.51 4.81 3.78
C THR A 349 -17.96 5.23 3.60
N GLU A 350 -18.34 6.45 3.99
CA GLU A 350 -19.63 6.99 3.56
C GLU A 350 -19.81 6.79 2.04
N PRO A 351 -21.00 6.45 1.57
CA PRO A 351 -21.19 5.79 0.28
C PRO A 351 -20.78 6.72 -0.86
N VAL A 352 -19.67 6.42 -1.52
CA VAL A 352 -19.45 6.84 -2.90
C VAL A 352 -20.19 5.84 -3.76
N ASP A 353 -21.35 6.25 -4.24
CA ASP A 353 -22.15 5.52 -5.20
C ASP A 353 -21.30 5.22 -6.44
N SER A 354 -20.91 3.95 -6.62
CA SER A 354 -20.54 3.40 -7.92
C SER A 354 -21.04 1.95 -8.00
N PRO A 355 -21.82 1.59 -9.03
CA PRO A 355 -22.40 0.27 -9.16
C PRO A 355 -21.32 -0.72 -9.59
N ASP A 356 -21.29 -1.86 -8.93
CA ASP A 356 -21.02 -3.21 -9.48
C ASP A 356 -20.45 -4.10 -8.37
N ARG A 357 -21.36 -4.60 -7.50
CA ARG A 357 -21.11 -5.79 -6.69
C ARG A 357 -21.86 -6.96 -7.32
N VAL A 358 -21.14 -7.83 -8.01
CA VAL A 358 -21.63 -9.16 -8.38
C VAL A 358 -21.27 -10.12 -7.25
N VAL A 359 -22.30 -10.68 -6.60
CA VAL A 359 -22.17 -11.72 -5.57
C VAL A 359 -21.98 -13.06 -6.28
N PHE A 360 -20.84 -13.73 -6.07
CA PHE A 360 -20.64 -15.12 -6.44
C PHE A 360 -21.08 -16.02 -5.28
N GLN A 361 -22.09 -16.85 -5.52
CA GLN A 361 -22.47 -17.94 -4.62
C GLN A 361 -21.56 -19.15 -4.87
N SER A 362 -20.91 -19.66 -3.83
CA SER A 362 -20.28 -20.98 -3.86
C SER A 362 -21.27 -22.08 -3.40
N PRO A 363 -21.25 -23.29 -3.99
CA PRO A 363 -22.15 -24.38 -3.61
C PRO A 363 -21.67 -25.11 -2.34
N GLY A 364 -22.64 -25.58 -1.55
CA GLY A 364 -22.45 -26.02 -0.16
C GLY A 364 -21.58 -27.26 0.08
N GLU A 365 -21.00 -27.31 1.28
CA GLU A 365 -20.15 -28.39 1.78
C GLU A 365 -20.96 -29.49 2.47
N ALA A 366 -20.54 -30.74 2.23
CA ALA A 366 -20.89 -31.91 3.01
C ALA A 366 -19.63 -32.44 3.71
N SER A 367 -19.73 -32.66 5.03
CA SER A 367 -18.67 -33.12 5.95
C SER A 367 -18.10 -34.51 5.62
N LEU A 368 -16.79 -34.74 5.85
CA LEU A 368 -16.21 -36.02 6.34
C LEU A 368 -14.67 -36.01 6.48
N GLY A 369 -14.18 -36.51 7.63
CA GLY A 369 -13.02 -37.43 7.73
C GLY A 369 -11.62 -36.85 7.97
N THR A 370 -11.02 -37.23 9.11
CA THR A 370 -9.63 -36.92 9.53
C THR A 370 -8.59 -37.19 8.44
N SER A 371 -8.16 -36.12 7.78
CA SER A 371 -7.03 -36.03 6.86
C SER A 371 -6.22 -34.80 7.26
N LEU A 372 -4.92 -34.78 7.02
CA LEU A 372 -4.16 -33.52 7.09
C LEU A 372 -4.80 -32.54 6.08
N PRO A 373 -5.16 -31.31 6.47
CA PRO A 373 -5.81 -30.39 5.54
C PRO A 373 -4.90 -30.16 4.34
N ILE A 374 -5.46 -30.31 3.13
CA ILE A 374 -4.70 -30.09 1.90
C ILE A 374 -4.13 -28.67 1.91
N PRO A 375 -2.81 -28.49 1.75
CA PRO A 375 -2.20 -27.17 1.87
C PRO A 375 -2.74 -26.20 0.83
N VAL A 376 -2.85 -24.94 1.24
CA VAL A 376 -3.34 -23.83 0.40
C VAL A 376 -2.21 -22.92 -0.10
N LEU A 377 -1.05 -22.95 0.56
CA LEU A 377 0.15 -22.21 0.16
C LEU A 377 1.03 -23.05 -0.75
N TYR A 378 1.61 -22.42 -1.77
CA TYR A 378 2.43 -23.08 -2.78
C TYR A 378 3.64 -23.82 -2.18
N GLU A 379 4.33 -23.18 -1.22
CA GLU A 379 5.50 -23.77 -0.57
C GLU A 379 5.18 -24.97 0.33
N ASP A 380 3.96 -25.03 0.85
CA ASP A 380 3.50 -26.14 1.68
C ASP A 380 3.12 -27.33 0.82
N VAL A 381 2.50 -27.10 -0.35
CA VAL A 381 2.24 -28.14 -1.36
C VAL A 381 3.54 -28.81 -1.80
N LEU A 382 4.62 -28.04 -1.99
CA LEU A 382 5.94 -28.58 -2.34
C LEU A 382 6.53 -29.51 -1.26
N LYS A 383 6.18 -29.30 0.01
CA LYS A 383 6.70 -30.06 1.16
C LYS A 383 5.72 -31.14 1.63
N TYR A 384 4.51 -31.19 1.06
CA TYR A 384 3.46 -32.09 1.49
C TYR A 384 3.80 -33.56 1.21
N PRO A 385 3.54 -34.50 2.15
CA PRO A 385 3.94 -35.90 1.99
C PRO A 385 3.38 -36.53 0.71
N THR A 386 4.26 -37.13 -0.10
CA THR A 386 3.91 -37.68 -1.41
C THR A 386 2.79 -38.72 -1.36
N GLU A 387 2.78 -39.54 -0.32
CA GLU A 387 1.81 -40.59 -0.03
C GLU A 387 0.42 -40.06 0.32
N ALA A 388 0.30 -38.80 0.76
CA ALA A 388 -0.97 -38.21 1.15
C ALA A 388 -1.82 -37.76 -0.06
N TRP A 389 -1.22 -37.59 -1.23
CA TRP A 389 -1.91 -37.15 -2.45
C TRP A 389 -2.86 -38.19 -3.07
N GLY A 390 -2.79 -39.45 -2.63
CA GLY A 390 -3.76 -40.49 -2.98
C GLY A 390 -5.00 -40.53 -2.07
N SER A 391 -5.07 -39.67 -1.06
CA SER A 391 -6.19 -39.63 -0.11
C SER A 391 -7.50 -39.18 -0.75
N ALA A 392 -8.62 -39.59 -0.15
CA ALA A 392 -9.95 -39.19 -0.61
C ALA A 392 -10.14 -37.66 -0.57
N GLU A 393 -9.56 -36.99 0.42
CA GLU A 393 -9.60 -35.53 0.51
C GLU A 393 -8.80 -34.87 -0.62
N ALA A 394 -7.57 -35.32 -0.89
CA ALA A 394 -6.76 -34.79 -2.00
C ALA A 394 -7.47 -34.96 -3.35
N VAL A 395 -8.13 -36.10 -3.56
CA VAL A 395 -8.90 -36.36 -4.79
C VAL A 395 -10.13 -35.46 -4.90
N ARG A 396 -10.89 -35.26 -3.81
CA ARG A 396 -12.05 -34.35 -3.76
C ARG A 396 -11.63 -32.92 -4.06
N THR A 397 -10.57 -32.48 -3.42
CA THR A 397 -9.98 -31.16 -3.66
C THR A 397 -9.50 -30.98 -5.11
N ALA A 398 -8.94 -32.03 -5.73
CA ALA A 398 -8.61 -31.98 -7.16
C ALA A 398 -9.86 -31.86 -8.04
N GLU A 399 -10.99 -32.48 -7.66
CA GLU A 399 -12.26 -32.33 -8.39
C GLU A 399 -12.81 -30.90 -8.31
N GLU A 400 -12.71 -30.26 -7.15
CA GLU A 400 -13.07 -28.84 -6.96
C GLU A 400 -12.22 -27.94 -7.86
N ILE A 401 -10.90 -28.18 -7.89
CA ILE A 401 -9.96 -27.46 -8.76
C ILE A 401 -10.29 -27.69 -10.25
N ILE A 402 -10.59 -28.92 -10.66
CA ILE A 402 -10.98 -29.24 -12.05
C ILE A 402 -12.23 -28.44 -12.45
N SER A 403 -13.21 -28.34 -11.54
CA SER A 403 -14.42 -27.55 -11.76
C SER A 403 -14.10 -26.07 -11.95
N ALA A 404 -13.27 -25.51 -11.07
CA ALA A 404 -12.83 -24.11 -11.15
C ALA A 404 -12.06 -23.80 -12.45
N ILE A 405 -11.12 -24.65 -12.85
CA ILE A 405 -10.37 -24.48 -14.10
C ILE A 405 -11.29 -24.51 -15.33
N THR A 406 -12.33 -25.35 -15.30
CA THR A 406 -13.30 -25.46 -16.39
C THR A 406 -14.12 -24.18 -16.56
N ALA A 407 -14.30 -23.39 -15.49
CA ALA A 407 -14.97 -22.09 -15.56
C ALA A 407 -14.14 -21.01 -16.31
N GLY A 408 -12.83 -21.20 -16.44
CA GLY A 408 -11.94 -20.30 -17.19
C GLY A 408 -11.57 -19.00 -16.48
N GLU A 409 -11.80 -18.92 -15.18
CA GLU A 409 -11.42 -17.80 -14.32
C GLU A 409 -10.30 -18.24 -13.36
N PHE A 410 -9.23 -17.45 -13.29
CA PHE A 410 -8.02 -17.80 -12.55
C PHE A 410 -7.61 -16.69 -11.60
N VAL A 411 -7.39 -17.04 -10.33
CA VAL A 411 -6.66 -16.20 -9.37
C VAL A 411 -5.19 -16.58 -9.47
N LEU A 412 -4.35 -15.62 -9.83
CA LEU A 412 -2.93 -15.80 -10.07
C LEU A 412 -2.10 -15.13 -8.98
N GLY A 413 -2.60 -14.08 -8.32
CA GLY A 413 -2.01 -13.48 -7.12
C GLY A 413 -3.09 -13.22 -6.08
N LEU A 414 -2.71 -12.97 -4.84
CA LEU A 414 -3.67 -12.64 -3.77
C LEU A 414 -3.99 -11.14 -3.80
N PRO A 415 -5.26 -10.72 -3.89
CA PRO A 415 -5.64 -9.32 -3.71
C PRO A 415 -5.45 -8.87 -2.25
N ARG A 416 -4.95 -7.66 -2.00
CA ARG A 416 -4.75 -6.97 -0.69
C ARG A 416 -5.99 -6.96 0.21
N ASN A 417 -7.20 -7.14 -0.32
CA ASN A 417 -8.46 -7.12 0.43
C ASN A 417 -9.13 -8.49 0.61
N VAL A 418 -8.45 -9.58 0.24
CA VAL A 418 -8.97 -10.95 0.41
C VAL A 418 -8.29 -11.61 1.61
N ASP A 419 -9.09 -12.24 2.48
CA ASP A 419 -8.59 -13.04 3.61
C ASP A 419 -7.74 -14.20 3.06
N ALA A 420 -6.41 -14.11 3.17
CA ALA A 420 -5.44 -15.02 2.57
C ALA A 420 -5.59 -16.50 2.98
N SER A 421 -6.45 -16.79 3.95
CA SER A 421 -6.64 -18.14 4.51
C SER A 421 -7.49 -19.10 3.68
N SER A 422 -8.22 -18.64 2.65
CA SER A 422 -9.17 -19.48 1.89
C SER A 422 -8.85 -19.70 0.42
N GLU A 423 -7.84 -19.05 -0.17
CA GLU A 423 -7.65 -19.08 -1.63
C GLU A 423 -6.34 -19.77 -2.08
N ARG A 424 -6.47 -20.61 -3.11
CA ARG A 424 -5.35 -21.24 -3.80
C ARG A 424 -5.12 -20.50 -5.11
N ILE A 425 -3.98 -19.85 -5.26
CA ILE A 425 -3.59 -19.30 -6.56
C ILE A 425 -3.38 -20.43 -7.59
N LEU A 426 -3.55 -20.13 -8.87
CA LEU A 426 -3.47 -21.09 -9.97
C LEU A 426 -2.19 -21.96 -9.94
N PRO A 427 -0.99 -21.42 -9.64
CA PRO A 427 0.21 -22.24 -9.50
C PRO A 427 0.09 -23.33 -8.43
N THR A 428 -0.51 -23.01 -7.28
CA THR A 428 -0.80 -23.98 -6.21
C THR A 428 -1.78 -25.04 -6.71
N GLN A 429 -2.86 -24.61 -7.36
CA GLN A 429 -3.87 -25.54 -7.90
C GLN A 429 -3.26 -26.52 -8.92
N MET A 430 -2.44 -26.02 -9.83
CA MET A 430 -1.73 -26.82 -10.84
C MET A 430 -0.79 -27.84 -10.19
N LEU A 431 -0.05 -27.45 -9.15
CA LEU A 431 0.85 -28.34 -8.42
C LEU A 431 0.06 -29.45 -7.68
N ILE A 432 -1.11 -29.13 -7.15
CA ILE A 432 -2.00 -30.11 -6.51
C ILE A 432 -2.54 -31.12 -7.53
N LEU A 433 -3.04 -30.66 -8.67
CA LEU A 433 -3.46 -31.56 -9.76
C LEU A 433 -2.34 -32.51 -10.19
N ALA A 434 -1.11 -32.00 -10.28
CA ALA A 434 0.04 -32.80 -10.68
C ALA A 434 0.39 -33.87 -9.65
N ASN A 435 0.38 -33.52 -8.36
CA ASN A 435 0.63 -34.48 -7.29
C ASN A 435 -0.47 -35.55 -7.18
N VAL A 436 -1.75 -35.16 -7.27
CA VAL A 436 -2.88 -36.12 -7.25
C VAL A 436 -2.83 -37.02 -8.47
N TYR A 437 -2.50 -36.50 -9.64
CA TYR A 437 -2.30 -37.30 -10.84
C TYR A 437 -1.18 -38.32 -10.66
N ALA A 438 -0.01 -37.90 -10.15
CA ALA A 438 1.12 -38.79 -9.90
C ALA A 438 0.78 -39.92 -8.93
N ALA A 439 -0.03 -39.63 -7.90
CA ALA A 439 -0.45 -40.62 -6.91
C ALA A 439 -1.57 -41.57 -7.38
N THR A 440 -2.47 -41.10 -8.25
CA THR A 440 -3.73 -41.82 -8.54
C THR A 440 -3.93 -42.22 -10.01
N GLY A 441 -3.22 -41.57 -10.95
CA GLY A 441 -3.43 -41.74 -12.39
C GLY A 441 -4.75 -41.14 -12.93
N LYS A 442 -5.44 -40.30 -12.15
CA LYS A 442 -6.74 -39.70 -12.51
C LYS A 442 -6.62 -38.76 -13.72
N LYS A 443 -7.02 -39.24 -14.90
CA LYS A 443 -6.80 -38.55 -16.20
C LYS A 443 -7.42 -37.15 -16.28
N GLU A 444 -8.49 -36.90 -15.55
CA GLU A 444 -9.15 -35.59 -15.46
C GLU A 444 -8.20 -34.52 -14.88
N CYS A 445 -7.32 -34.89 -13.95
CA CYS A 445 -6.29 -33.99 -13.42
C CYS A 445 -5.32 -33.56 -14.51
N ARG A 446 -4.93 -34.46 -15.42
CA ARG A 446 -4.07 -34.12 -16.56
C ARG A 446 -4.77 -33.17 -17.53
N THR A 447 -6.02 -33.43 -17.87
CA THR A 447 -6.80 -32.55 -18.76
C THR A 447 -6.93 -31.14 -18.17
N ALA A 448 -7.29 -31.02 -16.89
CA ALA A 448 -7.39 -29.73 -16.22
C ALA A 448 -6.03 -29.05 -16.06
N PHE A 449 -4.96 -29.80 -15.76
CA PHE A 449 -3.61 -29.26 -15.67
C PHE A 449 -3.15 -28.64 -17.00
N VAL A 450 -3.38 -29.33 -18.12
CA VAL A 450 -3.05 -28.80 -19.46
C VAL A 450 -3.89 -27.57 -19.79
N ALA A 451 -5.19 -27.57 -19.46
CA ALA A 451 -6.05 -26.41 -19.64
C ALA A 451 -5.59 -25.21 -18.79
N ALA A 452 -5.25 -25.43 -17.53
CA ALA A 452 -4.69 -24.42 -16.63
C ALA A 452 -3.35 -23.89 -17.12
N PHE A 453 -2.48 -24.74 -17.68
CA PHE A 453 -1.22 -24.30 -18.30
C PHE A 453 -1.47 -23.37 -19.47
N HIS A 454 -2.39 -23.71 -20.38
CA HIS A 454 -2.74 -22.81 -21.49
C HIS A 454 -3.37 -21.51 -20.98
N GLY A 455 -4.25 -21.58 -19.97
CA GLY A 455 -4.82 -20.41 -19.31
C GLY A 455 -3.75 -19.51 -18.67
N LEU A 456 -2.74 -20.10 -18.03
CA LEU A 456 -1.58 -19.39 -17.48
C LEU A 456 -0.78 -18.71 -18.60
N VAL A 457 -0.51 -19.40 -19.70
CA VAL A 457 0.20 -18.81 -20.85
C VAL A 457 -0.60 -17.66 -21.46
N ASP A 458 -1.90 -17.83 -21.65
CA ASP A 458 -2.79 -16.82 -22.23
C ASP A 458 -2.97 -15.60 -21.31
N ALA A 459 -2.89 -15.82 -19.99
CA ALA A 459 -2.97 -14.76 -18.99
C ALA A 459 -1.68 -13.93 -18.87
N GLN A 460 -0.54 -14.39 -19.40
CA GLN A 460 0.71 -13.64 -19.28
C GLN A 460 0.60 -12.31 -20.00
N TYR A 461 0.84 -11.21 -19.28
CA TYR A 461 0.81 -9.89 -19.88
C TYR A 461 1.84 -9.77 -21.01
N PRO A 462 1.57 -8.92 -22.01
CA PRO A 462 2.56 -8.51 -23.00
C PRO A 462 3.87 -8.01 -22.42
N SER A 463 3.82 -7.18 -21.37
CA SER A 463 4.99 -6.74 -20.60
C SER A 463 5.76 -7.86 -19.90
N GLY A 464 5.13 -9.03 -19.74
CA GLY A 464 5.57 -10.11 -18.88
C GLY A 464 4.88 -10.09 -17.52
N GLY A 465 5.05 -11.17 -16.75
CA GLY A 465 4.28 -11.42 -15.53
C GLY A 465 2.77 -11.61 -15.77
N TRP A 466 1.97 -11.54 -14.72
CA TRP A 466 0.57 -11.97 -14.75
C TRP A 466 -0.38 -10.99 -14.03
N PRO A 467 -1.65 -10.91 -14.46
CA PRO A 467 -2.69 -10.26 -13.68
C PRO A 467 -2.92 -11.01 -12.38
N THR A 468 -3.36 -10.33 -11.31
CA THR A 468 -3.81 -10.99 -10.08
C THR A 468 -5.03 -11.88 -10.30
N ALA A 469 -5.92 -11.50 -11.22
CA ALA A 469 -7.10 -12.25 -11.62
C ALA A 469 -7.31 -12.19 -13.14
N PHE A 470 -7.54 -13.36 -13.76
CA PHE A 470 -7.77 -13.51 -15.19
C PHE A 470 -9.15 -14.13 -15.43
N PRO A 471 -9.95 -13.64 -16.41
CA PRO A 471 -9.63 -12.58 -17.38
C PRO A 471 -9.89 -11.16 -16.87
N GLN A 472 -10.34 -10.98 -15.62
CA GLN A 472 -10.77 -9.69 -15.07
C GLN A 472 -9.75 -8.55 -15.31
N TYR A 473 -8.48 -8.81 -15.02
CA TYR A 473 -7.40 -7.84 -15.18
C TYR A 473 -6.55 -8.10 -16.42
N ALA A 474 -6.99 -8.92 -17.38
CA ALA A 474 -6.20 -9.27 -18.57
C ALA A 474 -5.75 -8.04 -19.41
N LYS A 475 -6.37 -6.87 -19.22
CA LYS A 475 -6.05 -5.60 -19.91
C LYS A 475 -5.38 -4.55 -19.01
N CYS A 476 -5.06 -4.89 -17.76
CA CYS A 476 -4.46 -4.00 -16.78
C CYS A 476 -2.92 -3.98 -16.82
N ASP A 477 -2.32 -4.34 -17.94
CA ASP A 477 -0.87 -4.48 -18.05
C ASP A 477 -0.14 -3.20 -17.59
N LEU A 478 0.59 -3.30 -16.46
CA LEU A 478 1.27 -2.22 -15.72
C LEU A 478 0.37 -1.08 -15.19
N GLN A 479 -0.92 -1.08 -15.49
CA GLN A 479 -1.85 -0.04 -15.06
C GLN A 479 -2.43 -0.39 -13.68
N GLY A 480 -1.77 0.11 -12.65
CA GLY A 480 -2.07 -0.22 -11.26
C GLY A 480 -0.95 -1.00 -10.58
N LEU A 481 0.30 -0.58 -10.79
CA LEU A 481 1.44 -0.96 -9.92
C LEU A 481 1.12 -0.69 -8.42
N TYR A 482 0.17 0.20 -8.15
CA TYR A 482 -0.53 0.28 -6.88
C TYR A 482 -1.93 -0.38 -6.98
N GLY A 483 -2.12 -1.45 -6.19
CA GLY A 483 -3.36 -2.18 -6.02
C GLY A 483 -3.48 -3.42 -6.91
N ASP A 484 -3.44 -4.60 -6.30
CA ASP A 484 -4.00 -5.92 -6.67
C ASP A 484 -4.13 -6.34 -8.14
N LYS A 485 -3.44 -5.74 -9.10
CA LYS A 485 -3.66 -6.00 -10.53
C LYS A 485 -2.50 -6.68 -11.22
N TYR A 486 -1.33 -6.71 -10.58
CA TYR A 486 -0.16 -7.47 -10.99
C TYR A 486 0.14 -8.52 -9.93
N ALA A 487 0.16 -9.79 -10.32
CA ALA A 487 0.32 -10.90 -9.38
C ALA A 487 1.76 -10.99 -8.88
N ASP A 488 1.95 -11.01 -7.56
CA ASP A 488 3.26 -11.27 -6.94
C ASP A 488 3.84 -12.63 -7.36
N SER A 489 2.98 -13.61 -7.65
CA SER A 489 3.39 -14.93 -8.10
C SER A 489 4.14 -14.96 -9.43
N SER A 490 4.14 -13.84 -10.15
CA SER A 490 4.96 -13.62 -11.34
C SER A 490 6.46 -13.84 -11.07
N TRP A 491 6.92 -13.61 -9.83
CA TRP A 491 8.34 -13.69 -9.48
C TRP A 491 8.72 -14.91 -8.66
N ASP A 492 7.76 -15.56 -8.00
CA ASP A 492 8.04 -16.64 -7.05
C ASP A 492 7.39 -17.97 -7.51
N GLU A 493 6.08 -18.13 -7.39
CA GLU A 493 5.40 -19.41 -7.60
C GLU A 493 5.31 -19.83 -9.08
N ILE A 494 5.02 -18.91 -10.00
CA ILE A 494 4.91 -19.23 -11.44
C ILE A 494 6.28 -19.66 -12.01
N PRO A 495 7.38 -18.91 -11.81
CA PRO A 495 8.70 -19.35 -12.24
C PRO A 495 9.12 -20.69 -11.64
N SER A 496 8.84 -20.90 -10.34
CA SER A 496 9.11 -22.17 -9.66
C SER A 496 8.37 -23.33 -10.34
N LEU A 497 7.06 -23.19 -10.58
CA LEU A 497 6.24 -24.21 -11.22
C LEU A 497 6.73 -24.54 -12.63
N LEU A 498 6.94 -23.51 -13.45
CA LEU A 498 7.39 -23.66 -14.84
C LEU A 498 8.79 -24.30 -14.91
N THR A 499 9.66 -24.00 -13.95
CA THR A 499 10.98 -24.64 -13.85
C THR A 499 10.84 -26.12 -13.52
N LEU A 500 9.98 -26.51 -12.57
CA LEU A 500 9.73 -27.91 -12.25
C LEU A 500 9.18 -28.70 -13.47
N ILE A 501 8.26 -28.09 -14.23
CA ILE A 501 7.73 -28.66 -15.48
C ILE A 501 8.84 -28.84 -16.51
N LEU A 502 9.67 -27.81 -16.72
CA LEU A 502 10.75 -27.81 -17.70
C LEU A 502 11.82 -28.85 -17.38
N GLU A 503 12.16 -29.00 -16.10
CA GLU A 503 13.18 -29.93 -15.61
C GLU A 503 12.66 -31.36 -15.42
N ARG A 504 11.36 -31.61 -15.62
CA ARG A 504 10.71 -32.91 -15.36
C ARG A 504 10.96 -33.40 -13.93
N LYS A 505 10.98 -32.48 -12.95
CA LYS A 505 11.09 -32.84 -11.53
C LYS A 505 9.73 -33.31 -11.01
N PRO A 506 9.67 -34.21 -10.02
CA PRO A 506 8.41 -34.61 -9.40
C PRO A 506 7.57 -33.40 -8.97
N PRO A 507 6.24 -33.41 -9.19
CA PRO A 507 5.41 -34.49 -9.77
C PRO A 507 5.34 -34.51 -11.33
N PHE A 508 6.16 -33.72 -12.02
CA PHE A 508 6.18 -33.56 -13.49
C PHE A 508 7.10 -34.55 -14.22
N ASP A 509 7.65 -35.52 -13.50
CA ASP A 509 8.35 -36.69 -14.04
C ASP A 509 7.38 -37.74 -14.62
N THR A 510 6.08 -37.51 -14.49
CA THR A 510 4.99 -38.27 -15.13
C THR A 510 4.65 -37.74 -16.53
N ASP A 511 3.69 -38.37 -17.21
CA ASP A 511 3.17 -37.91 -18.50
C ASP A 511 2.16 -36.74 -18.39
N ILE A 512 1.95 -36.16 -17.20
CA ILE A 512 1.01 -35.04 -17.02
C ILE A 512 1.38 -33.80 -17.87
N ALA A 513 2.68 -33.54 -17.99
CA ALA A 513 3.24 -32.43 -18.76
C ALA A 513 3.85 -32.88 -20.09
N SER A 514 3.54 -34.09 -20.58
CA SER A 514 4.11 -34.62 -21.83
C SER A 514 3.74 -33.81 -23.07
N ASP A 515 2.54 -33.20 -23.09
CA ASP A 515 2.06 -32.38 -24.22
C ASP A 515 2.51 -30.90 -24.16
N ILE A 516 3.18 -30.49 -23.08
CA ILE A 516 3.65 -29.11 -22.92
C ILE A 516 4.95 -28.91 -23.71
N ASP A 517 4.95 -27.98 -24.66
CA ASP A 517 6.13 -27.60 -25.44
C ASP A 517 7.18 -26.91 -24.54
N PRO A 518 8.38 -27.50 -24.33
CA PRO A 518 9.44 -26.89 -23.55
C PRO A 518 9.93 -25.55 -24.10
N THR A 519 9.76 -25.30 -25.40
CA THR A 519 10.14 -24.04 -26.05
C THR A 519 9.21 -22.91 -25.61
N LEU A 520 7.91 -23.20 -25.50
CA LEU A 520 6.91 -22.28 -24.98
C LEU A 520 7.18 -21.94 -23.51
N VAL A 521 7.48 -22.95 -22.67
CA VAL A 521 7.82 -22.73 -21.25
C VAL A 521 9.04 -21.82 -21.10
N LYS A 522 10.10 -22.04 -21.89
CA LYS A 522 11.29 -21.16 -21.90
C LYS A 522 10.95 -19.74 -22.34
N ALA A 523 10.10 -19.58 -23.36
CA ALA A 523 9.69 -18.27 -23.84
C ALA A 523 8.89 -17.49 -22.77
N VAL A 524 8.00 -18.17 -22.04
CA VAL A 524 7.23 -17.58 -20.94
C VAL A 524 8.14 -17.12 -19.80
N LEU A 525 9.08 -17.97 -19.38
CA LEU A 525 10.06 -17.65 -18.32
C LEU A 525 10.96 -16.46 -18.69
N GLN A 526 11.39 -16.36 -19.93
CA GLN A 526 12.28 -15.28 -20.40
C GLN A 526 11.61 -13.90 -20.46
N ARG A 527 10.29 -13.85 -20.46
CA ARG A 527 9.54 -12.60 -20.54
C ARG A 527 9.28 -11.95 -19.19
N ILE A 528 9.60 -12.62 -18.09
CA ILE A 528 9.32 -12.11 -16.74
C ILE A 528 10.23 -10.90 -16.47
N PRO A 529 9.67 -9.70 -16.25
CA PRO A 529 10.47 -8.52 -15.97
C PRO A 529 11.09 -8.62 -14.57
N PRO A 530 12.25 -7.98 -14.33
CA PRO A 530 12.80 -7.87 -12.97
C PRO A 530 11.80 -7.14 -12.06
N ARG A 531 11.59 -7.66 -10.85
CA ARG A 531 10.62 -7.11 -9.88
C ARG A 531 10.84 -5.61 -9.62
N ASP A 532 12.07 -5.24 -9.31
CA ASP A 532 12.45 -3.86 -8.97
C ASP A 532 12.41 -2.90 -10.17
N ALA A 533 12.30 -3.42 -11.40
CA ALA A 533 12.17 -2.61 -12.61
C ALA A 533 10.73 -2.15 -12.87
N LEU A 534 9.73 -2.82 -12.29
CA LEU A 534 8.31 -2.47 -12.42
C LEU A 534 7.88 -1.44 -11.39
N ARG A 535 8.37 -0.21 -11.55
CA ARG A 535 7.97 0.94 -10.73
C ARG A 535 7.49 2.08 -11.60
N ILE A 536 6.62 2.92 -11.05
CA ILE A 536 6.13 4.10 -11.76
C ILE A 536 7.31 4.96 -12.15
N PHE A 537 7.32 5.40 -13.40
CA PHE A 537 8.35 6.31 -13.88
C PHE A 537 8.23 7.68 -13.18
N THR A 538 9.28 8.09 -12.48
CA THR A 538 9.42 9.43 -11.90
C THR A 538 10.75 10.07 -12.32
N TRP A 539 10.78 11.40 -12.44
CA TRP A 539 12.01 12.12 -12.78
C TRP A 539 13.04 12.06 -11.65
N SER A 540 12.59 12.09 -10.40
CA SER A 540 13.44 12.06 -9.20
C SER A 540 14.40 10.88 -9.20
N ASP A 541 13.94 9.70 -9.63
CA ASP A 541 14.71 8.46 -9.75
C ASP A 541 15.98 8.58 -10.60
N TYR A 542 16.00 9.50 -11.57
CA TYR A 542 17.07 9.63 -12.56
C TYR A 542 17.81 10.97 -12.47
N SER A 543 17.18 12.00 -11.91
CA SER A 543 17.70 13.37 -11.90
C SER A 543 19.12 13.52 -11.33
N SER A 544 19.51 12.64 -10.40
CA SER A 544 20.82 12.62 -9.73
C SER A 544 21.90 11.82 -10.48
N ARG A 545 21.55 11.16 -11.59
CA ARG A 545 22.50 10.36 -12.39
C ARG A 545 23.63 11.24 -12.95
N PRO A 546 24.88 10.74 -12.95
CA PRO A 546 26.03 11.51 -13.41
C PRO A 546 25.92 11.83 -14.91
N ALA A 547 26.55 12.92 -15.34
CA ALA A 547 26.50 13.39 -16.74
C ALA A 547 26.90 12.31 -17.76
N THR A 548 27.83 11.42 -17.41
CA THR A 548 28.28 10.31 -18.26
C THR A 548 27.22 9.23 -18.46
N TRP A 549 26.31 9.03 -17.51
CA TRP A 549 25.26 8.02 -17.60
C TRP A 549 24.19 8.41 -18.63
N TRP A 550 23.92 9.70 -18.81
CA TRP A 550 22.92 10.21 -19.75
C TRP A 550 23.20 9.95 -21.24
N ALA A 551 24.39 9.44 -21.57
CA ALA A 551 24.76 8.97 -22.91
C ALA A 551 24.85 7.44 -23.02
N SER A 552 24.58 6.72 -21.94
CA SER A 552 24.60 5.26 -21.89
C SER A 552 23.47 4.62 -22.70
N GLU A 553 23.65 3.35 -23.07
CA GLU A 553 22.61 2.53 -23.71
C GLU A 553 21.35 2.43 -22.85
N GLU A 554 21.50 2.30 -21.53
CA GLU A 554 20.38 2.27 -20.59
C GLU A 554 19.56 3.56 -20.63
N ALA A 555 20.23 4.72 -20.53
CA ALA A 555 19.57 6.01 -20.53
C ALA A 555 18.82 6.28 -21.84
N LEU A 556 19.42 5.86 -22.97
CA LEU A 556 18.82 5.94 -24.29
C LEU A 556 17.60 5.02 -24.42
N SER A 557 17.72 3.78 -23.94
CA SER A 557 16.63 2.80 -23.95
C SER A 557 15.43 3.28 -23.14
N ILE A 558 15.65 3.87 -21.96
CA ILE A 558 14.57 4.47 -21.16
C ILE A 558 13.92 5.62 -21.94
N GLY A 559 14.72 6.49 -22.59
CA GLY A 559 14.18 7.57 -23.42
C GLY A 559 13.33 7.04 -24.57
N ASP A 560 13.75 5.95 -25.21
CA ASP A 560 13.02 5.31 -26.31
C ASP A 560 11.71 4.66 -25.82
N ASN A 561 11.74 4.03 -24.65
CA ASN A 561 10.54 3.54 -24.00
C ASN A 561 9.57 4.70 -23.68
N ILE A 562 10.04 5.81 -23.10
CA ILE A 562 9.22 7.00 -22.83
C ILE A 562 8.56 7.51 -24.13
N ILE A 563 9.31 7.63 -25.22
CA ILE A 563 8.75 8.04 -26.53
C ILE A 563 7.64 7.09 -26.95
N SER A 564 7.85 5.78 -26.81
CA SER A 564 6.86 4.78 -27.23
C SER A 564 5.53 4.91 -26.47
N TRP A 565 5.55 5.37 -25.22
CA TRP A 565 4.34 5.63 -24.42
C TRP A 565 3.66 6.97 -24.73
N GLN A 566 4.33 7.89 -25.44
CA GLN A 566 3.77 9.21 -25.75
C GLN A 566 2.53 9.10 -26.65
N MET A 567 1.43 9.74 -26.23
CA MET A 567 0.18 9.74 -26.96
C MET A 567 0.22 10.64 -28.20
N PRO A 568 -0.67 10.47 -29.20
CA PRO A 568 -0.68 11.30 -30.41
C PRO A 568 -0.72 12.80 -30.13
N HIS A 569 -1.52 13.22 -29.14
CA HIS A 569 -1.64 14.61 -28.67
C HIS A 569 -0.42 15.14 -27.89
N GLY A 570 0.56 14.30 -27.60
CA GLY A 570 1.83 14.69 -26.99
C GLY A 570 1.96 14.46 -25.49
N GLY A 571 0.85 14.15 -24.79
CA GLY A 571 0.86 13.86 -23.35
C GLY A 571 1.20 12.40 -23.01
N TRP A 572 1.39 12.16 -21.71
CA TRP A 572 1.59 10.83 -21.14
C TRP A 572 0.58 10.53 -20.03
N TRP A 573 0.35 9.24 -19.80
CA TRP A 573 -0.38 8.79 -18.61
C TRP A 573 0.55 8.69 -17.39
N LYS A 574 -0.04 8.58 -16.22
CA LYS A 574 0.67 8.28 -14.96
C LYS A 574 0.65 6.76 -14.70
N ASP A 575 1.37 6.29 -13.69
CA ASP A 575 1.31 4.89 -13.23
C ASP A 575 1.81 3.83 -14.25
N ILE A 576 2.87 4.14 -15.00
CA ILE A 576 3.47 3.21 -15.97
C ILE A 576 4.95 3.05 -15.69
N ALA A 577 5.45 1.81 -15.77
CA ALA A 577 6.88 1.48 -15.70
C ALA A 577 7.64 1.80 -17.00
N MET A 578 7.59 3.06 -17.43
CA MET A 578 8.18 3.51 -18.70
C MET A 578 9.70 3.29 -18.77
N ALA A 579 10.39 3.18 -17.64
CA ALA A 579 11.82 2.88 -17.63
C ALA A 579 12.11 1.46 -18.11
N ALA A 580 11.27 0.50 -17.76
CA ALA A 580 11.53 -0.92 -18.02
C ALA A 580 10.94 -1.41 -19.34
N LEU A 581 9.79 -0.86 -19.76
CA LEU A 581 8.96 -1.51 -20.77
C LEU A 581 8.54 -0.55 -21.88
N PRO A 582 8.79 -0.86 -23.17
CA PRO A 582 8.24 -0.10 -24.29
C PRO A 582 6.75 -0.41 -24.49
N PHE A 583 6.03 0.57 -25.04
CA PHE A 583 4.63 0.41 -25.42
C PHE A 583 4.48 -0.43 -26.70
N SER A 584 3.59 -1.43 -26.67
CA SER A 584 3.18 -2.22 -27.85
C SER A 584 1.66 -2.14 -28.03
N PRO A 585 1.15 -1.42 -29.05
CA PRO A 585 -0.29 -1.18 -29.22
C PRO A 585 -1.10 -2.43 -29.58
N GLU A 586 -0.47 -3.51 -30.04
CA GLU A 586 -1.13 -4.79 -30.34
C GLU A 586 -1.62 -5.50 -29.07
N ARG A 587 -1.22 -5.01 -27.90
CA ARG A 587 -1.09 -5.79 -26.69
C ARG A 587 -1.33 -4.97 -25.42
N MET A 588 -0.92 -3.70 -25.41
CA MET A 588 -1.05 -2.78 -24.29
C MET A 588 -2.06 -1.68 -24.62
N THR A 589 -2.76 -1.18 -23.61
CA THR A 589 -3.55 0.05 -23.70
C THR A 589 -2.78 1.20 -23.05
N ARG A 590 -3.17 2.43 -23.39
CA ARG A 590 -2.74 3.62 -22.65
C ARG A 590 -3.91 4.08 -21.80
N GLY A 591 -3.68 4.39 -20.53
CA GLY A 591 -4.73 4.91 -19.65
C GLY A 591 -5.07 4.00 -18.47
N GLN A 592 -6.36 3.83 -18.21
CA GLN A 592 -6.89 3.07 -17.07
C GLN A 592 -7.50 1.74 -17.56
N CYS A 593 -7.24 0.64 -16.83
CA CYS A 593 -7.69 -0.73 -17.13
C CYS A 593 -9.06 -0.92 -17.80
N SER A 594 -10.07 -0.17 -17.35
CA SER A 594 -11.47 -0.33 -17.73
C SER A 594 -11.90 0.55 -18.91
N SER A 595 -11.01 1.37 -19.45
CA SER A 595 -11.32 2.27 -20.57
C SER A 595 -10.11 2.46 -21.48
N ASN A 596 -10.32 2.55 -22.79
CA ASN A 596 -9.29 3.02 -23.73
C ASN A 596 -9.11 4.55 -23.57
N ASP A 597 -8.75 4.98 -22.37
CA ASP A 597 -8.54 6.38 -22.00
C ASP A 597 -7.23 6.89 -22.58
N ASN A 598 -7.25 7.26 -23.86
CA ASN A 598 -6.12 7.86 -24.57
C ASN A 598 -5.92 9.35 -24.22
N ARG A 599 -6.11 9.74 -22.96
CA ARG A 599 -5.81 11.08 -22.45
C ARG A 599 -4.45 11.12 -21.77
N GLY A 600 -3.72 12.22 -21.95
CA GLY A 600 -2.61 12.56 -21.08
C GLY A 600 -3.12 13.15 -19.78
N THR A 601 -2.26 13.17 -18.77
CA THR A 601 -2.58 13.72 -17.45
C THR A 601 -1.44 14.59 -16.94
N PHE A 602 -1.79 15.59 -16.13
CA PHE A 602 -0.87 16.40 -15.32
C PHE A 602 -0.89 16.01 -13.84
N ASP A 603 -1.66 14.99 -13.51
CA ASP A 603 -1.73 14.36 -12.18
C ASP A 603 -0.49 13.47 -11.95
N GLY A 604 0.14 13.61 -10.78
CA GLY A 604 1.34 12.88 -10.39
C GLY A 604 2.51 13.06 -11.37
N PRO A 605 3.27 12.00 -11.72
CA PRO A 605 4.40 12.09 -12.64
C PRO A 605 3.99 12.17 -14.12
N GLY A 606 2.69 12.22 -14.42
CA GLY A 606 2.18 12.27 -15.79
C GLY A 606 2.73 13.48 -16.56
N THR A 607 3.16 13.25 -17.80
CA THR A 607 3.64 14.25 -18.76
C THR A 607 4.92 15.00 -18.37
N ILE A 608 4.96 15.70 -17.23
CA ILE A 608 6.07 16.59 -16.85
C ILE A 608 7.39 15.82 -16.63
N ASP A 609 7.35 14.71 -15.91
CA ASP A 609 8.54 13.93 -15.60
C ASP A 609 9.15 13.25 -16.84
N PRO A 610 8.36 12.60 -17.71
CA PRO A 610 8.82 12.17 -19.03
C PRO A 610 9.51 13.28 -19.83
N MET A 611 8.95 14.49 -19.83
CA MET A 611 9.53 15.63 -20.55
C MET A 611 10.87 16.07 -19.98
N ARG A 612 11.02 16.13 -18.65
CA ARG A 612 12.32 16.44 -18.01
C ARG A 612 13.39 15.43 -18.41
N TYR A 613 13.04 14.14 -18.44
CA TYR A 613 13.95 13.08 -18.86
C TYR A 613 14.39 13.24 -20.32
N LEU A 614 13.43 13.41 -21.23
CA LEU A 614 13.70 13.61 -22.66
C LEU A 614 14.57 14.83 -22.93
N ALA A 615 14.32 15.95 -22.24
CA ALA A 615 15.14 17.15 -22.34
C ALA A 615 16.59 16.86 -21.93
N LYS A 616 16.78 16.15 -20.81
CA LYS A 616 18.12 15.84 -20.29
C LYS A 616 18.90 14.90 -21.21
N VAL A 617 18.26 13.83 -21.70
CA VAL A 617 18.89 12.91 -22.66
C VAL A 617 19.23 13.65 -23.95
N TYR A 618 18.33 14.48 -24.48
CA TYR A 618 18.62 15.28 -25.66
C TYR A 618 19.78 16.25 -25.42
N ASP A 619 19.81 16.94 -24.28
CA ASP A 619 20.86 17.92 -24.00
C ASP A 619 22.27 17.29 -24.04
N VAL A 620 22.40 16.04 -23.58
CA VAL A 620 23.67 15.31 -23.61
C VAL A 620 23.95 14.69 -24.97
N THR A 621 22.95 14.08 -25.61
CA THR A 621 23.16 13.17 -26.76
C THR A 621 22.90 13.82 -28.11
N LYS A 622 22.15 14.93 -28.13
CA LYS A 622 21.66 15.63 -29.33
C LYS A 622 20.89 14.74 -30.31
N GLN A 623 20.31 13.63 -29.83
CA GLN A 623 19.51 12.73 -30.68
C GLN A 623 18.10 13.30 -30.89
N GLU A 624 17.81 13.68 -32.14
CA GLU A 624 16.67 14.52 -32.51
C GLU A 624 15.30 13.96 -32.10
N ARG A 625 15.13 12.64 -32.04
CA ARG A 625 13.85 12.02 -31.64
C ARG A 625 13.41 12.41 -30.23
N PHE A 626 14.34 12.60 -29.30
CA PHE A 626 14.04 13.08 -27.94
C PHE A 626 13.59 14.54 -27.95
N ARG A 627 14.22 15.37 -28.79
CA ARG A 627 13.80 16.76 -29.01
C ARG A 627 12.39 16.84 -29.58
N GLN A 628 12.11 16.05 -30.61
CA GLN A 628 10.79 16.02 -31.25
C GLN A 628 9.69 15.59 -30.27
N SER A 629 9.94 14.54 -29.49
CA SER A 629 9.00 14.09 -28.45
C SER A 629 8.80 15.14 -27.35
N PHE A 630 9.87 15.82 -26.92
CA PHE A 630 9.78 16.93 -25.97
C PHE A 630 8.91 18.08 -26.48
N TYR A 631 9.10 18.52 -27.73
CA TYR A 631 8.28 19.59 -28.32
C TYR A 631 6.81 19.20 -28.44
N ARG A 632 6.50 17.95 -28.77
CA ARG A 632 5.10 17.45 -28.73
C ARG A 632 4.50 17.54 -27.32
N GLY A 633 5.31 17.34 -26.27
CA GLY A 633 4.88 17.56 -24.90
C GLY A 633 4.64 19.03 -24.57
N LEU A 634 5.44 19.96 -25.12
CA LEU A 634 5.19 21.40 -24.97
C LEU A 634 3.90 21.81 -25.67
N ASP A 635 3.65 21.29 -26.87
CA ASP A 635 2.38 21.53 -27.57
C ASP A 635 1.20 21.00 -26.76
N PHE A 636 1.30 19.80 -26.17
CA PHE A 636 0.28 19.28 -25.25
C PHE A 636 -0.01 20.21 -24.06
N ILE A 637 1.04 20.77 -23.42
CA ILE A 637 0.87 21.74 -22.32
C ILE A 637 0.12 22.99 -22.80
N LEU A 638 0.51 23.53 -23.96
CA LEU A 638 -0.09 24.76 -24.50
C LEU A 638 -1.53 24.52 -24.96
N ASP A 639 -1.79 23.40 -25.64
CA ASP A 639 -3.11 23.03 -26.17
C ASP A 639 -4.12 22.66 -25.08
N ALA A 640 -3.64 22.21 -23.92
CA ALA A 640 -4.47 21.88 -22.77
C ALA A 640 -4.89 23.10 -21.94
N GLN A 641 -4.23 24.26 -22.10
CA GLN A 641 -4.55 25.45 -21.32
C GLN A 641 -5.91 26.03 -21.72
N TYR A 642 -6.78 26.29 -20.74
CA TYR A 642 -8.03 27.01 -20.97
C TYR A 642 -7.75 28.48 -21.32
N GLU A 643 -8.68 29.13 -22.05
CA GLU A 643 -8.59 30.56 -22.37
C GLU A 643 -8.44 31.46 -21.13
N SER A 644 -8.95 31.01 -19.98
CA SER A 644 -8.82 31.70 -18.69
C SER A 644 -7.43 31.61 -18.05
N GLY A 645 -6.57 30.72 -18.55
CA GLY A 645 -5.20 30.49 -18.09
C GLY A 645 -4.99 29.23 -17.24
N GLY A 646 -6.04 28.56 -16.77
CA GLY A 646 -5.93 27.34 -15.98
C GLY A 646 -5.70 26.07 -16.81
N TRP A 647 -5.32 24.96 -16.16
CA TRP A 647 -5.15 23.65 -16.80
C TRP A 647 -6.04 22.56 -16.19
N PRO A 648 -6.64 21.68 -17.02
CA PRO A 648 -7.37 20.52 -16.54
C PRO A 648 -6.43 19.48 -15.92
N GLN A 649 -6.99 18.53 -15.18
CA GLN A 649 -6.22 17.37 -14.72
C GLN A 649 -5.83 16.46 -15.89
N ARG A 650 -6.74 16.25 -16.86
CA ARG A 650 -6.57 15.35 -18.01
C ARG A 650 -6.89 16.07 -19.33
N TYR A 651 -6.27 15.64 -20.42
CA TYR A 651 -6.50 16.20 -21.75
C TYR A 651 -6.20 15.15 -22.84
N PRO A 652 -6.93 15.08 -23.98
CA PRO A 652 -8.01 15.95 -24.45
C PRO A 652 -9.40 15.59 -23.92
N ASN A 653 -10.39 16.43 -24.22
CA ASN A 653 -11.82 16.22 -23.92
C ASN A 653 -12.08 15.81 -22.46
N PRO A 654 -11.60 16.58 -21.47
CA PRO A 654 -11.87 16.25 -20.09
C PRO A 654 -13.37 16.39 -19.78
N SER A 655 -13.86 15.55 -18.87
CA SER A 655 -15.25 15.50 -18.46
C SER A 655 -15.34 15.12 -16.99
N GLY A 656 -16.33 15.65 -16.27
CA GLY A 656 -16.41 15.49 -14.81
C GLY A 656 -15.32 16.29 -14.09
N TYR A 657 -14.99 15.94 -12.85
CA TYR A 657 -14.00 16.71 -12.08
C TYR A 657 -12.62 16.91 -12.78
N PRO A 658 -12.09 15.98 -13.63
CA PRO A 658 -10.82 16.20 -14.33
C PRO A 658 -10.84 17.34 -15.35
N SER A 659 -12.02 17.91 -15.67
CA SER A 659 -12.14 19.10 -16.53
C SER A 659 -12.05 20.42 -15.78
N TYR A 660 -11.93 20.39 -14.45
CA TYR A 660 -11.72 21.61 -13.68
C TYR A 660 -10.25 21.99 -13.67
N VAL A 661 -9.99 23.26 -13.43
CA VAL A 661 -8.63 23.72 -13.20
C VAL A 661 -8.14 23.12 -11.90
N THR A 662 -7.09 22.31 -11.99
CA THR A 662 -6.73 21.36 -10.92
C THR A 662 -5.48 21.82 -10.18
N PHE A 663 -5.64 22.18 -8.91
CA PHE A 663 -4.56 22.40 -7.94
C PHE A 663 -4.25 21.15 -7.11
N ASN A 664 -5.18 20.19 -7.05
CA ASN A 664 -4.98 18.89 -6.39
C ASN A 664 -3.65 18.25 -6.83
N ASP A 665 -2.92 17.67 -5.87
CA ASP A 665 -1.59 17.07 -6.07
C ASP A 665 -0.59 18.01 -6.77
N ASN A 666 -0.77 19.33 -6.61
CA ASN A 666 0.03 20.37 -7.24
C ASN A 666 0.02 20.36 -8.79
N ALA A 667 -0.98 19.76 -9.46
CA ALA A 667 -0.98 19.59 -10.92
C ALA A 667 -0.68 20.89 -11.69
N MET A 668 -1.50 21.94 -11.52
CA MET A 668 -1.27 23.24 -12.19
C MET A 668 0.03 23.93 -11.72
N VAL A 669 0.40 23.78 -10.44
CA VAL A 669 1.63 24.37 -9.88
C VAL A 669 2.87 23.75 -10.52
N ASN A 670 2.87 22.45 -10.74
CA ASN A 670 3.96 21.71 -11.36
C ASN A 670 4.11 22.06 -12.84
N ILE A 671 3.00 22.28 -13.57
CA ILE A 671 3.02 22.81 -14.94
C ILE A 671 3.72 24.17 -14.96
N LEU A 672 3.31 25.11 -14.09
CA LEU A 672 3.88 26.45 -14.05
C LEU A 672 5.38 26.45 -13.70
N LYS A 673 5.79 25.63 -12.71
CA LYS A 673 7.21 25.44 -12.37
C LYS A 673 8.01 24.93 -13.56
N PHE A 674 7.51 23.89 -14.23
CA PHE A 674 8.16 23.33 -15.41
C PHE A 674 8.25 24.33 -16.57
N ILE A 675 7.17 25.07 -16.85
CA ILE A 675 7.19 26.16 -17.83
C ILE A 675 8.27 27.19 -17.49
N GLN A 676 8.38 27.58 -16.21
CA GLN A 676 9.41 28.52 -15.76
C GLN A 676 10.83 27.97 -15.97
N GLU A 677 11.07 26.68 -15.68
CA GLU A 677 12.35 26.01 -15.95
C GLU A 677 12.73 26.12 -17.44
N VAL A 678 11.76 25.88 -18.33
CA VAL A 678 11.94 25.94 -19.79
C VAL A 678 12.21 27.37 -20.29
N ILE A 679 11.44 28.36 -19.81
CA ILE A 679 11.61 29.78 -20.19
C ILE A 679 12.98 30.30 -19.76
N VAL A 680 13.41 29.97 -18.53
CA VAL A 680 14.74 30.35 -18.02
C VAL A 680 15.85 29.80 -18.92
N GLY A 681 15.62 28.66 -19.59
CA GLY A 681 16.48 28.16 -20.66
C GLY A 681 17.85 27.69 -20.20
N LYS A 682 18.03 27.44 -18.90
CA LYS A 682 19.22 26.76 -18.38
C LYS A 682 19.18 25.28 -18.81
N ALA A 683 20.34 24.64 -18.86
CA ALA A 683 20.42 23.21 -19.13
C ALA A 683 19.45 22.43 -18.20
N PRO A 684 18.65 21.49 -18.72
CA PRO A 684 18.74 20.93 -20.07
C PRO A 684 17.96 21.67 -21.17
N PHE A 685 17.25 22.76 -20.87
CA PHE A 685 16.29 23.41 -21.78
C PHE A 685 16.89 24.46 -22.74
N GLY A 686 18.22 24.57 -22.80
CA GLY A 686 18.91 25.57 -23.63
C GLY A 686 18.63 25.44 -25.14
N PHE A 687 18.11 24.30 -25.58
CA PHE A 687 17.74 24.05 -26.98
C PHE A 687 16.35 24.55 -27.38
N VAL A 688 15.53 24.96 -26.41
CA VAL A 688 14.16 25.42 -26.68
C VAL A 688 14.22 26.79 -27.34
N SER A 689 13.59 26.89 -28.51
CA SER A 689 13.54 28.10 -29.34
C SER A 689 12.80 29.24 -28.66
N ASP A 690 13.22 30.48 -28.97
CA ASP A 690 12.62 31.68 -28.39
C ASP A 690 11.12 31.79 -28.72
N GLU A 691 10.68 31.35 -29.90
CA GLU A 691 9.26 31.27 -30.25
C GLU A 691 8.44 30.43 -29.26
N TYR A 692 8.97 29.28 -28.80
CA TYR A 692 8.28 28.47 -27.80
C TYR A 692 8.36 29.12 -26.43
N LYS A 693 9.48 29.75 -26.06
CA LYS A 693 9.60 30.50 -24.80
C LYS A 693 8.63 31.66 -24.73
N ASP A 694 8.38 32.36 -25.83
CA ASP A 694 7.40 33.45 -25.90
C ASP A 694 5.97 32.93 -25.69
N ARG A 695 5.60 31.85 -26.38
CA ARG A 695 4.28 31.17 -26.18
C ARG A 695 4.11 30.69 -24.74
N LEU A 696 5.15 30.07 -24.18
CA LEU A 696 5.16 29.57 -22.81
C LEU A 696 5.12 30.70 -21.78
N THR A 697 5.75 31.84 -22.06
CA THR A 697 5.70 33.03 -21.19
C THR A 697 4.28 33.58 -21.14
N ALA A 698 3.62 33.69 -22.28
CA ALA A 698 2.20 34.08 -22.33
C ALA A 698 1.31 33.10 -21.56
N ALA A 699 1.54 31.79 -21.73
CA ALA A 699 0.82 30.76 -20.99
C ALA A 699 1.07 30.83 -19.46
N PHE A 700 2.32 31.04 -19.04
CA PHE A 700 2.69 31.21 -17.64
C PHE A 700 2.00 32.44 -17.02
N GLU A 701 2.04 33.58 -17.72
CA GLU A 701 1.39 34.81 -17.26
C GLU A 701 -0.13 34.61 -17.11
N ALA A 702 -0.78 33.97 -18.09
CA ALA A 702 -2.20 33.64 -18.02
C ALA A 702 -2.52 32.70 -16.83
N GLY A 703 -1.67 31.71 -16.57
CA GLY A 703 -1.84 30.81 -15.43
C GLY A 703 -1.71 31.51 -14.08
N ILE A 704 -0.76 32.45 -13.95
CA ILE A 704 -0.66 33.29 -12.75
C ILE A 704 -1.89 34.19 -12.60
N GLU A 705 -2.41 34.76 -13.69
CA GLU A 705 -3.66 35.52 -13.65
C GLU A 705 -4.85 34.67 -13.22
N TYR A 706 -4.95 33.42 -13.67
CA TYR A 706 -6.00 32.50 -13.23
C TYR A 706 -5.91 32.25 -11.72
N ILE A 707 -4.71 31.94 -11.20
CA ILE A 707 -4.50 31.73 -9.75
C ILE A 707 -4.97 32.95 -8.96
N LEU A 708 -4.58 34.16 -9.36
CA LEU A 708 -4.98 35.37 -8.64
C LEU A 708 -6.49 35.61 -8.68
N LYS A 709 -7.17 35.28 -9.79
CA LYS A 709 -8.63 35.41 -9.91
C LYS A 709 -9.40 34.32 -9.16
N ALA A 710 -8.83 33.12 -9.04
CA ALA A 710 -9.42 31.99 -8.34
C ALA A 710 -9.21 32.03 -6.81
N GLN A 711 -8.47 33.02 -6.30
CA GLN A 711 -8.22 33.13 -4.86
C GLN A 711 -9.53 33.37 -4.11
N ILE A 712 -9.78 32.54 -3.10
CA ILE A 712 -11.01 32.61 -2.31
C ILE A 712 -10.94 33.83 -1.41
N GLU A 713 -11.92 34.71 -1.51
CA GLU A 713 -12.10 35.84 -0.61
C GLU A 713 -13.17 35.55 0.44
N VAL A 714 -12.83 35.73 1.72
CA VAL A 714 -13.77 35.62 2.85
C VAL A 714 -13.81 36.97 3.56
N ASN A 715 -14.99 37.59 3.64
CA ASN A 715 -15.18 38.93 4.23
C ASN A 715 -14.26 40.00 3.62
N GLY A 716 -14.05 39.95 2.30
CA GLY A 716 -13.18 40.88 1.56
C GLY A 716 -11.69 40.70 1.84
N ARG A 717 -11.28 39.57 2.42
CA ARG A 717 -9.89 39.21 2.66
C ARG A 717 -9.50 38.00 1.81
N PRO A 718 -8.44 38.07 1.00
CA PRO A 718 -7.92 36.91 0.29
C PRO A 718 -7.43 35.83 1.26
N THR A 719 -7.73 34.56 0.97
CA THR A 719 -7.41 33.42 1.83
C THR A 719 -6.53 32.40 1.08
N ALA A 720 -7.15 31.36 0.52
CA ALA A 720 -6.51 30.21 -0.10
C ALA A 720 -7.21 29.83 -1.42
N TRP A 721 -6.92 28.63 -1.93
CA TRP A 721 -7.54 28.03 -3.10
C TRP A 721 -8.13 26.66 -2.73
N ALA A 722 -9.18 26.25 -3.42
CA ALA A 722 -9.68 24.89 -3.36
C ALA A 722 -8.83 23.95 -4.24
N GLN A 723 -9.00 22.64 -4.08
CA GLN A 723 -8.30 21.64 -4.90
C GLN A 723 -8.60 21.76 -6.39
N GLN A 724 -9.81 22.20 -6.74
CA GLN A 724 -10.17 22.48 -8.13
C GLN A 724 -11.13 23.66 -8.24
N HIS A 725 -11.04 24.35 -9.37
CA HIS A 725 -11.85 25.52 -9.69
C HIS A 725 -12.44 25.44 -11.09
N ASP A 726 -13.58 26.07 -11.28
CA ASP A 726 -14.24 26.17 -12.57
C ASP A 726 -13.35 26.90 -13.59
N PRO A 727 -13.11 26.34 -14.78
CA PRO A 727 -12.22 26.94 -15.76
C PRO A 727 -12.73 28.28 -16.30
N VAL A 728 -14.00 28.64 -16.11
CA VAL A 728 -14.58 29.89 -16.62
C VAL A 728 -14.95 30.84 -15.48
N THR A 729 -15.63 30.33 -14.44
CA THR A 729 -16.15 31.18 -13.35
C THR A 729 -15.15 31.40 -12.22
N TYR A 730 -14.03 30.66 -12.20
CA TYR A 730 -13.03 30.65 -11.11
C TYR A 730 -13.57 30.15 -9.77
N GLU A 731 -14.84 29.74 -9.70
CA GLU A 731 -15.46 29.28 -8.46
C GLU A 731 -14.88 27.92 -8.04
N PRO A 732 -14.71 27.66 -6.74
CA PRO A 732 -14.37 26.33 -6.24
C PRO A 732 -15.34 25.25 -6.75
N ARG A 733 -14.81 24.08 -7.09
CA ARG A 733 -15.59 22.92 -7.52
C ARG A 733 -15.28 21.69 -6.67
N GLU A 734 -16.22 20.75 -6.64
CA GLU A 734 -16.03 19.45 -6.01
C GLU A 734 -15.12 18.56 -6.86
N GLY A 735 -14.39 17.67 -6.18
CA GLY A 735 -13.51 16.68 -6.80
C GLY A 735 -14.25 15.39 -7.11
N ARG A 736 -13.71 14.26 -6.64
CA ARG A 736 -14.46 12.98 -6.62
C ARG A 736 -15.63 13.09 -5.64
N SER A 737 -16.70 12.31 -5.86
CA SER A 737 -17.83 12.20 -4.91
C SER A 737 -17.31 12.00 -3.48
N GLY A 738 -17.83 12.79 -2.53
CA GLY A 738 -17.40 12.77 -1.13
C GLY A 738 -16.27 13.75 -0.77
N VAL A 739 -15.58 14.35 -1.74
CA VAL A 739 -14.60 15.42 -1.49
C VAL A 739 -15.31 16.78 -1.57
N ALA A 740 -15.82 17.22 -0.42
CA ALA A 740 -16.39 18.57 -0.29
C ALA A 740 -15.33 19.63 -0.68
N PRO A 741 -15.72 20.76 -1.28
CA PRO A 741 -14.77 21.84 -1.53
C PRO A 741 -14.21 22.29 -0.17
N ILE A 742 -12.89 22.47 -0.08
CA ILE A 742 -12.16 22.93 1.12
C ILE A 742 -12.76 24.21 1.77
N TRP A 743 -13.66 24.90 1.07
CA TRP A 743 -14.53 25.95 1.59
C TRP A 743 -15.21 25.59 2.93
N TRP A 744 -15.58 24.32 3.17
CA TRP A 744 -16.18 23.90 4.45
C TRP A 744 -15.21 23.95 5.63
N THR A 745 -13.92 23.67 5.43
CA THR A 745 -12.92 23.66 6.51
C THR A 745 -12.48 25.08 6.87
N VAL A 746 -12.31 25.95 5.86
CA VAL A 746 -11.87 27.34 6.07
C VAL A 746 -12.97 28.18 6.75
N ASN A 747 -14.23 28.05 6.34
CA ASN A 747 -15.33 28.79 6.99
C ASN A 747 -15.62 28.28 8.41
N ARG A 748 -15.47 26.99 8.68
CA ARG A 748 -15.67 26.44 10.03
C ARG A 748 -14.59 26.93 11.00
N TYR A 749 -13.34 27.01 10.55
CA TYR A 749 -12.24 27.54 11.36
C TYR A 749 -12.43 29.02 11.73
N TYR A 750 -12.98 29.84 10.81
CA TYR A 750 -13.24 31.26 11.09
C TYR A 750 -14.54 31.51 11.84
N ALA A 751 -15.60 30.73 11.61
CA ALA A 751 -16.86 30.84 12.34
C ALA A 751 -16.77 30.37 13.81
N GLU A 752 -15.85 29.45 14.13
CA GLU A 752 -15.57 29.02 15.51
C GLU A 752 -14.61 29.98 16.25
N SER A 753 -14.05 30.99 15.57
CA SER A 753 -13.09 31.96 16.11
C SER A 753 -13.63 33.39 16.26
N SER A 754 -14.92 33.61 16.04
CA SER A 754 -15.60 34.92 16.16
C SER A 754 -16.62 34.96 17.29
#